data_AF-A0A971G0L8-F1
#
_entry.id   AF-A0A971G0L8-F1
#
_cell.length_a   1.000
_cell.length_b   1.000
_cell.length_c   1.000
_cell.angle_alpha   90.00
_cell.angle_beta   90.00
_cell.angle_gamma   90.00
#
_symmetry.space_group_name_H-M   'P 1'
#
loop_
_entity.id
_entity.type
_entity.pdbx_description
1 polymer ?
#
loop_
_entity_poly.entity_id
_entity_poly.type
_entity_poly.pdbx_seq_one_letter_code
_entity_poly.pdbx_strand_id
1 'polypeptide(L)'
;MTPSDDDTSTPAWPTPRSRPTPPTPPPASAPAEPPTVAIGPAPPRQVGNPPPGVTPPVTAPPPTAPPPTAWPATSQPGAPGAAPPRKRRRGLIAVALIAVGALAVAGVGLAVFRAVRGDGGGASSPEAAVRQLAEAVEAEDPIALLDVIEPDEAEALGEVYRAAADRSADLDLSPAEDTFGGVDVELTSLRYEVDELGDGAARVSIIGGRGTIGFDPGAFGGLTRDVVERESDGDGPDSIDLDVDDLAATPDDSDDDEIPPFLVAVERDGGWYVSPLHTAAQYAVEVLGLDAPDLPTPEAGVGADSPDDAVRALLTASGTLDADATGDAASGPVGRAVRAYASALEQWVGHGLDEAETDIDRFETDVSERDAGGRRVVVTELEGSVTATETDGDPETYDVRWDGECLDVTGVDDDDAIDDADAEPAFCLTDGWRTLGIEELALVTVEEGDGWRVDPLATLADYATAIAPNVSAEMVLRMIGRPEAAEPAAELSPGEMTSTELNDAGFVVLTFLAEAGERLTIDARLTDDEVDDFLDGYLVDPNGDELSAFSIVDPPASGEYRLVLGTETWRPFDIEVTVSDVTEESISVDETVSGEITAAGQIVEYSIELEGGRPYEIDFSGPAGIDRSVIDPDGDSVALATAEGGAETFTTGDAGRYRVRIADSFAGTTGSFTLTVSEGAVFTLGDGSSAITAGSVDTPGDEPYVDLTVTGGAVVSITATTTDPTFDIVIVIRDPATNDEIRRFDETGPGGAEGARFSPDDTLTWRIGIQGANDTTGPVTVEAFEQP
;
A
#
# COMPACT_ATOMS: atom_id res chain seq x y z
N MET A 1 63.80 40.12 -11.09
CA MET A 1 64.52 40.66 -9.92
C MET A 1 63.80 40.13 -8.69
N THR A 2 64.57 39.67 -7.72
CA THR A 2 64.18 38.87 -6.55
C THR A 2 62.99 39.41 -5.74
N PRO A 3 62.31 38.52 -4.98
CA PRO A 3 60.96 38.68 -4.45
C PRO A 3 60.96 39.17 -2.99
N SER A 4 59.78 39.55 -2.50
CA SER A 4 59.49 39.64 -1.08
C SER A 4 58.38 38.63 -0.79
N ASP A 5 58.79 37.59 -0.06
CA ASP A 5 57.98 36.51 0.49
C ASP A 5 57.08 37.05 1.60
N ASP A 6 55.81 36.62 1.58
CA ASP A 6 54.87 36.76 2.69
C ASP A 6 54.80 35.38 3.37
N ASP A 7 55.16 35.35 4.65
CA ASP A 7 55.53 34.13 5.39
C ASP A 7 54.31 33.57 6.13
N THR A 8 53.87 32.41 5.66
CA THR A 8 52.97 31.48 6.33
C THR A 8 53.53 31.03 7.68
N SER A 9 52.82 31.32 8.77
CA SER A 9 53.04 30.65 10.05
C SER A 9 51.72 30.25 10.72
N THR A 10 51.41 28.96 10.60
CA THR A 10 50.44 28.20 11.39
C THR A 10 50.86 28.12 12.86
N PRO A 11 49.98 28.43 13.83
CA PRO A 11 50.15 28.01 15.21
C PRO A 11 49.41 26.69 15.48
N ALA A 12 50.14 25.75 16.07
CA ALA A 12 49.68 24.42 16.46
C ALA A 12 48.56 24.44 17.52
N TRP A 13 47.61 23.51 17.36
CA TRP A 13 46.54 23.22 18.31
C TRP A 13 47.09 22.66 19.65
N PRO A 14 46.55 23.09 20.81
CA PRO A 14 46.94 22.55 22.11
C PRO A 14 46.27 21.19 22.40
N THR A 15 47.04 20.28 23.00
CA THR A 15 46.58 18.98 23.50
C THR A 15 45.57 19.12 24.67
N PRO A 16 44.51 18.30 24.73
CA PRO A 16 43.54 18.34 25.82
C PRO A 16 44.13 17.79 27.13
N ARG A 17 43.90 18.53 28.21
CA ARG A 17 44.23 18.15 29.59
C ARG A 17 43.16 17.21 30.16
N SER A 18 43.59 16.14 30.78
CA SER A 18 42.77 15.16 31.51
C SER A 18 42.01 15.82 32.67
N ARG A 19 40.67 15.65 32.70
CA ARG A 19 39.82 15.99 33.86
C ARG A 19 39.73 14.80 34.84
N PRO A 20 39.57 15.05 36.16
CA PRO A 20 39.44 14.00 37.17
C PRO A 20 38.01 13.42 37.22
N THR A 21 37.92 12.13 37.52
CA THR A 21 36.71 11.34 37.74
C THR A 21 35.93 11.80 38.99
N PRO A 22 34.59 11.88 38.96
CA PRO A 22 33.77 12.13 40.15
C PRO A 22 33.67 10.88 41.06
N PRO A 23 33.46 11.04 42.38
CA PRO A 23 33.36 9.94 43.34
C PRO A 23 32.00 9.21 43.30
N THR A 24 32.06 7.89 43.49
CA THR A 24 30.92 6.95 43.59
C THR A 24 30.04 7.23 44.82
N PRO A 25 28.69 7.23 44.69
CA PRO A 25 27.79 7.33 45.83
C PRO A 25 27.74 6.01 46.65
N PRO A 26 27.44 6.06 47.97
CA PRO A 26 27.35 4.90 48.85
C PRO A 26 26.06 4.07 48.61
N PRO A 27 26.05 2.76 48.94
CA PRO A 27 24.89 1.90 48.70
C PRO A 27 23.69 2.27 49.59
N ALA A 28 22.52 2.42 48.98
CA ALA A 28 21.26 2.65 49.67
C ALA A 28 20.75 1.35 50.32
N SER A 29 20.20 1.49 51.53
CA SER A 29 19.65 0.43 52.37
C SER A 29 18.36 -0.16 51.81
N ALA A 30 18.21 -1.49 51.92
CA ALA A 30 17.03 -2.25 51.53
C ALA A 30 15.74 -1.78 52.24
N PRO A 31 14.58 -1.72 51.54
CA PRO A 31 13.27 -1.59 52.17
C PRO A 31 12.90 -2.85 52.96
N ALA A 32 12.23 -2.66 54.09
CA ALA A 32 11.74 -3.71 54.98
C ALA A 32 10.51 -4.43 54.41
N GLU A 33 10.46 -5.76 54.56
CA GLU A 33 9.33 -6.62 54.19
C GLU A 33 8.03 -6.28 54.95
N PRO A 34 6.85 -6.30 54.29
CA PRO A 34 5.57 -6.40 54.97
C PRO A 34 5.30 -7.84 55.47
N PRO A 35 4.51 -8.03 56.55
CA PRO A 35 4.41 -9.32 57.24
C PRO A 35 3.66 -10.38 56.44
N THR A 36 4.28 -11.56 56.29
CA THR A 36 3.67 -12.78 55.77
C THR A 36 2.54 -13.27 56.67
N VAL A 37 1.30 -13.26 56.17
CA VAL A 37 0.18 -13.99 56.77
C VAL A 37 0.23 -15.43 56.26
N ALA A 38 0.49 -16.38 57.15
CA ALA A 38 0.47 -17.81 56.86
C ALA A 38 -0.97 -18.30 56.68
N ILE A 39 -1.34 -18.70 55.45
CA ILE A 39 -2.53 -19.51 55.20
C ILE A 39 -2.04 -20.93 54.86
N GLY A 40 -2.41 -21.88 55.73
CA GLY A 40 -2.04 -23.29 55.62
C GLY A 40 -2.75 -24.03 54.46
N PRO A 41 -2.31 -25.27 54.16
CA PRO A 41 -2.76 -26.00 52.97
C PRO A 41 -4.24 -26.40 53.06
N ALA A 42 -5.00 -26.10 52.01
CA ALA A 42 -6.35 -26.61 51.81
C ALA A 42 -6.31 -28.10 51.36
N PRO A 43 -7.30 -28.92 51.77
CA PRO A 43 -7.26 -30.39 51.65
C PRO A 43 -7.50 -30.91 50.22
N PRO A 44 -7.05 -32.14 49.89
CA PRO A 44 -7.22 -32.72 48.57
C PRO A 44 -8.70 -33.00 48.27
N ARG A 45 -9.20 -32.52 47.13
CA ARG A 45 -10.52 -32.88 46.63
C ARG A 45 -10.55 -34.35 46.22
N GLN A 46 -11.43 -35.09 46.86
CA GLN A 46 -11.68 -36.51 46.61
C GLN A 46 -12.35 -36.73 45.26
N VAL A 47 -11.81 -37.67 44.50
CA VAL A 47 -12.45 -38.29 43.34
C VAL A 47 -13.63 -39.13 43.84
N GLY A 48 -14.86 -38.73 43.52
CA GLY A 48 -16.08 -39.47 43.84
C GLY A 48 -16.61 -40.23 42.63
N ASN A 49 -16.75 -41.55 42.76
CA ASN A 49 -17.42 -42.42 41.79
C ASN A 49 -18.92 -42.05 41.59
N PRO A 50 -19.50 -42.34 40.41
CA PRO A 50 -20.89 -42.02 40.09
C PRO A 50 -21.89 -43.01 40.74
N PRO A 51 -23.11 -42.56 41.13
CA PRO A 51 -24.22 -43.44 41.48
C PRO A 51 -24.97 -43.99 40.24
N PRO A 52 -25.57 -45.20 40.33
CA PRO A 52 -26.18 -45.87 39.19
C PRO A 52 -27.67 -45.52 38.99
N GLY A 53 -28.07 -45.38 37.72
CA GLY A 53 -29.35 -45.85 37.20
C GLY A 53 -30.58 -44.96 37.39
N VAL A 54 -30.88 -44.15 36.38
CA VAL A 54 -32.26 -43.82 35.99
C VAL A 54 -32.33 -43.81 34.46
N THR A 55 -33.15 -44.68 33.88
CA THR A 55 -33.45 -44.71 32.43
C THR A 55 -34.68 -43.86 32.12
N PRO A 56 -34.58 -42.91 31.17
CA PRO A 56 -35.72 -42.35 30.44
C PRO A 56 -35.69 -42.77 28.94
N PRO A 57 -36.76 -42.51 28.18
CA PRO A 57 -37.30 -43.45 27.19
C PRO A 57 -36.62 -43.38 25.81
N VAL A 58 -36.71 -44.51 25.11
CA VAL A 58 -36.47 -44.62 23.67
C VAL A 58 -37.22 -43.52 22.92
N THR A 59 -36.47 -42.59 22.36
CA THR A 59 -36.91 -41.63 21.36
C THR A 59 -36.15 -41.92 20.07
N ALA A 60 -36.87 -41.89 18.95
CA ALA A 60 -36.37 -42.20 17.62
C ALA A 60 -35.13 -41.35 17.26
N PRO A 61 -34.23 -41.86 16.38
CA PRO A 61 -33.09 -41.07 15.94
C PRO A 61 -33.58 -39.74 15.34
N PRO A 62 -32.96 -38.60 15.71
CA PRO A 62 -33.22 -37.34 15.03
C PRO A 62 -32.89 -37.49 13.55
N PRO A 63 -33.59 -36.79 12.64
CA PRO A 63 -33.17 -36.73 11.24
C PRO A 63 -31.72 -36.27 11.20
N THR A 64 -30.89 -36.98 10.45
CA THR A 64 -29.54 -36.54 10.11
C THR A 64 -29.62 -35.08 9.66
N ALA A 65 -28.90 -34.22 10.37
CA ALA A 65 -28.67 -32.86 9.93
C ALA A 65 -28.21 -32.91 8.46
N PRO A 66 -28.75 -32.06 7.58
CA PRO A 66 -28.15 -31.89 6.27
C PRO A 66 -26.67 -31.52 6.49
N PRO A 67 -25.77 -31.89 5.56
CA PRO A 67 -24.38 -31.42 5.61
C PRO A 67 -24.38 -29.90 5.84
N PRO A 68 -23.35 -29.33 6.49
CA PRO A 68 -23.21 -27.88 6.58
C PRO A 68 -23.49 -27.36 5.19
N THR A 69 -24.48 -26.47 5.11
CA THR A 69 -24.77 -25.81 3.85
C THR A 69 -23.49 -25.05 3.56
N ALA A 70 -22.67 -25.63 2.68
CA ALA A 70 -21.67 -24.87 1.99
C ALA A 70 -22.41 -23.62 1.55
N TRP A 71 -21.89 -22.47 1.97
CA TRP A 71 -22.18 -21.21 1.31
C TRP A 71 -22.39 -21.53 -0.16
N PRO A 72 -23.53 -21.16 -0.76
CA PRO A 72 -23.69 -21.37 -2.19
C PRO A 72 -22.41 -20.85 -2.80
N ALA A 73 -21.66 -21.74 -3.46
CA ALA A 73 -20.56 -21.34 -4.32
C ALA A 73 -21.17 -20.23 -5.16
N THR A 74 -20.73 -19.00 -4.91
CA THR A 74 -21.05 -17.89 -5.77
C THR A 74 -20.56 -18.36 -7.11
N SER A 75 -21.52 -18.74 -7.95
CA SER A 75 -21.29 -18.96 -9.35
C SER A 75 -20.63 -17.66 -9.78
N GLN A 76 -19.36 -17.71 -10.20
CA GLN A 76 -18.76 -16.60 -10.92
C GLN A 76 -19.80 -16.17 -11.97
N PRO A 77 -20.35 -14.96 -11.89
CA PRO A 77 -21.13 -14.43 -12.97
C PRO A 77 -20.19 -14.41 -14.18
N GLY A 78 -20.57 -15.12 -15.24
CA GLY A 78 -19.90 -14.99 -16.52
C GLY A 78 -19.74 -13.51 -16.86
N ALA A 79 -18.56 -13.17 -17.39
CA ALA A 79 -18.13 -11.83 -17.78
C ALA A 79 -19.32 -10.92 -18.12
N PRO A 80 -19.58 -9.86 -17.33
CA PRO A 80 -20.49 -8.82 -17.75
C PRO A 80 -19.89 -8.21 -19.02
N GLY A 81 -20.60 -8.33 -20.14
CA GLY A 81 -20.24 -7.61 -21.36
C GLY A 81 -20.02 -6.13 -21.02
N ALA A 82 -18.90 -5.59 -21.49
CA ALA A 82 -18.41 -4.25 -21.19
C ALA A 82 -19.55 -3.24 -21.04
N ALA A 83 -19.87 -2.93 -19.78
CA ALA A 83 -20.63 -1.74 -19.47
C ALA A 83 -19.76 -0.54 -19.90
N PRO A 84 -20.35 0.52 -20.49
CA PRO A 84 -19.58 1.72 -20.79
C PRO A 84 -18.89 2.20 -19.52
N PRO A 85 -17.63 2.66 -19.60
CA PRO A 85 -16.87 3.04 -18.42
C PRO A 85 -17.66 4.08 -17.63
N ARG A 86 -18.02 3.73 -16.38
CA ARG A 86 -18.51 4.73 -15.44
C ARG A 86 -17.37 5.71 -15.23
N LYS A 87 -17.56 6.95 -15.69
CA LYS A 87 -16.62 8.07 -15.50
C LYS A 87 -16.37 8.16 -13.99
N ARG A 88 -15.24 7.65 -13.49
CA ARG A 88 -14.77 7.95 -12.13
C ARG A 88 -14.55 9.45 -12.11
N ARG A 89 -15.50 10.20 -11.57
CA ARG A 89 -15.45 11.66 -11.56
C ARG A 89 -14.42 12.05 -10.51
N ARG A 90 -13.21 12.36 -10.99
CA ARG A 90 -12.05 12.90 -10.26
C ARG A 90 -12.33 14.27 -9.60
N GLY A 91 -13.60 14.63 -9.37
CA GLY A 91 -14.05 15.95 -8.93
C GLY A 91 -13.71 16.27 -7.48
N LEU A 92 -13.66 15.27 -6.60
CA LEU A 92 -13.22 15.48 -5.20
C LEU A 92 -11.72 15.82 -5.12
N ILE A 93 -10.93 15.21 -6.01
CA ILE A 93 -9.52 15.53 -6.17
C ILE A 93 -9.38 16.88 -6.88
N ALA A 94 -10.28 17.27 -7.80
CA ALA A 94 -10.21 18.56 -8.48
C ALA A 94 -10.50 19.77 -7.56
N VAL A 95 -11.43 19.67 -6.61
CA VAL A 95 -11.69 20.75 -5.62
C VAL A 95 -10.57 20.84 -4.60
N ALA A 96 -10.04 19.68 -4.15
CA ALA A 96 -8.82 19.63 -3.36
C ALA A 96 -7.61 20.16 -4.16
N LEU A 97 -7.48 19.87 -5.46
CA LEU A 97 -6.41 20.35 -6.34
C LEU A 97 -6.62 21.78 -6.85
N ILE A 98 -7.79 22.40 -6.70
CA ILE A 98 -7.98 23.83 -6.99
C ILE A 98 -7.69 24.64 -5.72
N ALA A 99 -8.11 24.15 -4.55
CA ALA A 99 -7.71 24.72 -3.26
C ALA A 99 -6.21 24.51 -2.98
N VAL A 100 -5.68 23.31 -3.26
CA VAL A 100 -4.27 22.95 -3.11
C VAL A 100 -3.45 23.38 -4.33
N GLY A 101 -3.98 23.38 -5.56
CA GLY A 101 -3.23 23.86 -6.74
C GLY A 101 -3.04 25.37 -6.75
N ALA A 102 -3.99 26.13 -6.20
CA ALA A 102 -3.77 27.55 -5.88
C ALA A 102 -2.77 27.73 -4.72
N LEU A 103 -2.58 26.72 -3.86
CA LEU A 103 -1.58 26.71 -2.77
C LEU A 103 -0.23 26.07 -3.17
N ALA A 104 -0.16 25.28 -4.25
CA ALA A 104 0.98 24.45 -4.62
C ALA A 104 1.73 24.91 -5.88
N VAL A 105 1.16 25.84 -6.66
CA VAL A 105 1.84 26.40 -7.86
C VAL A 105 2.45 27.79 -7.61
N ALA A 106 2.07 28.49 -6.55
CA ALA A 106 2.54 29.86 -6.36
C ALA A 106 3.93 29.90 -5.67
N GLY A 107 4.92 30.51 -6.34
CA GLY A 107 6.25 30.75 -5.79
C GLY A 107 6.92 32.05 -6.27
N VAL A 108 7.19 32.95 -5.31
CA VAL A 108 8.15 34.08 -5.26
C VAL A 108 7.83 35.42 -5.95
N GLY A 109 7.54 36.44 -5.14
CA GLY A 109 7.53 37.86 -5.54
C GLY A 109 7.27 38.88 -4.43
N LEU A 110 7.90 38.78 -3.25
CA LEU A 110 7.70 39.71 -2.12
C LEU A 110 8.21 41.14 -2.44
N ALA A 111 7.36 42.05 -2.95
CA ALA A 111 7.36 43.50 -2.61
C ALA A 111 6.27 44.34 -3.33
N VAL A 112 5.75 45.34 -2.59
CA VAL A 112 5.15 46.62 -3.05
C VAL A 112 3.62 46.72 -3.24
N PHE A 113 2.77 46.26 -2.30
CA PHE A 113 1.36 46.72 -2.31
C PHE A 113 0.74 47.25 -1.00
N ARG A 114 1.55 47.70 -0.03
CA ARG A 114 1.01 48.35 1.20
C ARG A 114 0.77 49.86 1.13
N ALA A 115 0.87 50.51 -0.04
CA ALA A 115 0.90 51.99 -0.10
C ALA A 115 -0.38 52.69 -0.60
N VAL A 116 -1.43 51.98 -1.04
CA VAL A 116 -2.54 52.63 -1.79
C VAL A 116 -3.96 52.47 -1.21
N ARG A 117 -4.23 51.58 -0.24
CA ARG A 117 -5.57 51.50 0.40
C ARG A 117 -5.57 52.17 1.77
N GLY A 118 -6.47 53.14 1.95
CA GLY A 118 -6.65 53.89 3.19
C GLY A 118 -7.46 53.10 4.22
N ASP A 119 -6.97 53.09 5.45
CA ASP A 119 -7.60 52.85 6.77
C ASP A 119 -8.73 51.77 6.94
N GLY A 120 -8.94 50.87 6.00
CA GLY A 120 -9.76 49.65 6.15
C GLY A 120 -9.32 48.62 5.12
N GLY A 121 -8.68 47.53 5.56
CA GLY A 121 -7.90 46.64 4.69
C GLY A 121 -8.71 45.69 3.81
N GLY A 122 -10.00 45.47 4.09
CA GLY A 122 -10.83 44.46 3.41
C GLY A 122 -11.76 45.02 2.33
N ALA A 123 -12.49 44.12 1.68
CA ALA A 123 -13.49 44.47 0.67
C ALA A 123 -14.71 45.18 1.26
N SER A 124 -15.46 45.91 0.43
CA SER A 124 -16.65 46.65 0.87
C SER A 124 -17.90 45.78 1.08
N SER A 125 -17.88 44.53 0.65
CA SER A 125 -18.97 43.55 0.77
C SER A 125 -18.45 42.11 0.61
N PRO A 126 -19.19 41.08 1.05
CA PRO A 126 -18.83 39.67 0.87
C PRO A 126 -18.52 39.31 -0.58
N GLU A 127 -19.41 39.69 -1.49
CA GLU A 127 -19.24 39.49 -2.94
C GLU A 127 -17.99 40.19 -3.49
N ALA A 128 -17.67 41.38 -2.98
CA ALA A 128 -16.48 42.10 -3.38
C ALA A 128 -15.18 41.44 -2.88
N ALA A 129 -15.23 40.68 -1.77
CA ALA A 129 -14.08 39.89 -1.31
C ALA A 129 -13.83 38.72 -2.27
N VAL A 130 -14.86 37.93 -2.57
CA VAL A 130 -14.75 36.81 -3.53
C VAL A 130 -14.36 37.27 -4.93
N ARG A 131 -14.88 38.41 -5.39
CA ARG A 131 -14.45 38.99 -6.66
C ARG A 131 -12.97 39.36 -6.66
N GLN A 132 -12.48 39.98 -5.58
CA GLN A 132 -11.06 40.32 -5.48
C GLN A 132 -10.17 39.07 -5.41
N LEU A 133 -10.65 37.99 -4.80
CA LEU A 133 -9.94 36.71 -4.83
C LEU A 133 -9.84 36.17 -6.26
N ALA A 134 -10.95 36.18 -7.01
CA ALA A 134 -10.95 35.78 -8.41
C ALA A 134 -10.03 36.67 -9.26
N GLU A 135 -10.04 37.99 -9.04
CA GLU A 135 -9.13 38.94 -9.70
C GLU A 135 -7.66 38.66 -9.33
N ALA A 136 -7.36 38.26 -8.09
CA ALA A 136 -6.00 37.92 -7.67
C ALA A 136 -5.50 36.60 -8.29
N VAL A 137 -6.40 35.62 -8.44
CA VAL A 137 -6.12 34.35 -9.13
C VAL A 137 -5.88 34.58 -10.63
N GLU A 138 -6.75 35.34 -11.30
CA GLU A 138 -6.61 35.71 -12.71
C GLU A 138 -5.38 36.59 -12.96
N ALA A 139 -5.02 37.44 -12.00
CA ALA A 139 -3.83 38.28 -12.08
C ALA A 139 -2.56 37.54 -11.65
N GLU A 140 -2.65 36.29 -11.21
CA GLU A 140 -1.49 35.50 -10.84
C GLU A 140 -0.64 36.24 -9.79
N ASP A 141 -1.31 36.81 -8.77
CA ASP A 141 -0.69 37.63 -7.74
C ASP A 141 -0.86 36.98 -6.37
N PRO A 142 0.17 36.27 -5.86
CA PRO A 142 0.07 35.54 -4.61
C PRO A 142 0.00 36.51 -3.42
N ILE A 143 0.47 37.74 -3.57
CA ILE A 143 0.39 38.78 -2.52
C ILE A 143 -1.04 39.30 -2.47
N ALA A 144 -1.63 39.61 -3.62
CA ALA A 144 -3.03 40.03 -3.68
C ALA A 144 -3.96 38.95 -3.14
N LEU A 145 -3.64 37.67 -3.37
CA LEU A 145 -4.39 36.54 -2.82
C LEU A 145 -4.35 36.54 -1.28
N LEU A 146 -3.17 36.72 -0.67
CA LEU A 146 -3.03 36.84 0.78
C LEU A 146 -3.73 38.08 1.36
N ASP A 147 -3.82 39.18 0.61
CA ASP A 147 -4.52 40.41 1.04
C ASP A 147 -6.05 40.26 1.07
N VAL A 148 -6.61 39.26 0.36
CA VAL A 148 -8.06 39.00 0.30
C VAL A 148 -8.50 37.93 1.30
N ILE A 149 -7.58 37.07 1.71
CA ILE A 149 -7.80 36.07 2.76
C ILE A 149 -7.93 36.77 4.12
N GLU A 150 -8.70 36.16 5.02
CA GLU A 150 -8.82 36.59 6.41
C GLU A 150 -7.43 36.81 7.03
N PRO A 151 -7.16 37.97 7.67
CA PRO A 151 -5.79 38.34 8.02
C PRO A 151 -5.04 37.34 8.90
N ASP A 152 -5.72 36.70 9.86
CA ASP A 152 -5.09 35.75 10.78
C ASP A 152 -4.82 34.41 10.06
N GLU A 153 -5.71 33.99 9.14
CA GLU A 153 -5.49 32.83 8.27
C GLU A 153 -4.34 33.08 7.26
N ALA A 154 -4.26 34.29 6.70
CA ALA A 154 -3.25 34.68 5.74
C ALA A 154 -1.83 34.75 6.33
N GLU A 155 -1.70 35.11 7.61
CA GLU A 155 -0.40 35.17 8.29
C GLU A 155 0.27 33.78 8.34
N ALA A 156 -0.46 32.77 8.79
CA ALA A 156 0.05 31.41 8.88
C ALA A 156 0.30 30.75 7.52
N LEU A 157 -0.63 30.93 6.56
CA LEU A 157 -0.43 30.47 5.19
C LEU A 157 0.82 31.13 4.57
N GLY A 158 1.06 32.41 4.89
CA GLY A 158 2.24 33.13 4.44
C GLY A 158 3.55 32.55 4.98
N GLU A 159 3.59 32.01 6.19
CA GLU A 159 4.79 31.34 6.74
C GLU A 159 5.08 30.01 6.04
N VAL A 160 4.07 29.16 5.91
CA VAL A 160 4.16 27.88 5.18
C VAL A 160 4.61 28.13 3.74
N TYR A 161 3.99 29.12 3.08
CA TYR A 161 4.34 29.53 1.72
C TYR A 161 5.79 29.96 1.60
N ARG A 162 6.30 30.79 2.52
CA ARG A 162 7.71 31.25 2.47
C ARG A 162 8.68 30.08 2.61
N ALA A 163 8.42 29.16 3.54
CA ALA A 163 9.25 27.97 3.71
C ALA A 163 9.24 27.09 2.45
N ALA A 164 8.08 26.85 1.85
CA ALA A 164 7.94 26.10 0.61
C ALA A 164 8.60 26.81 -0.59
N ALA A 165 8.43 28.12 -0.71
CA ALA A 165 8.99 28.92 -1.79
C ALA A 165 10.52 29.00 -1.73
N ASP A 166 11.08 29.21 -0.53
CA ASP A 166 12.53 29.19 -0.32
C ASP A 166 13.10 27.80 -0.70
N ARG A 167 12.41 26.72 -0.32
CA ARG A 167 12.84 25.36 -0.68
C ARG A 167 12.72 25.06 -2.17
N SER A 168 11.62 25.47 -2.80
CA SER A 168 11.39 25.31 -4.24
C SER A 168 12.48 26.02 -5.05
N ALA A 169 12.87 27.23 -4.63
CA ALA A 169 13.98 27.96 -5.23
C ALA A 169 15.32 27.24 -5.06
N ASP A 170 15.59 26.68 -3.87
CA ASP A 170 16.80 25.88 -3.62
C ASP A 170 16.85 24.59 -4.44
N LEU A 171 15.70 24.04 -4.83
CA LEU A 171 15.56 22.84 -5.66
C LEU A 171 15.46 23.13 -7.17
N ASP A 172 15.53 24.40 -7.60
CA ASP A 172 15.32 24.81 -9.00
C ASP A 172 13.96 24.35 -9.60
N LEU A 173 12.95 24.22 -8.74
CA LEU A 173 11.57 23.87 -9.12
C LEU A 173 10.76 25.11 -9.53
N SER A 174 11.23 26.30 -9.16
CA SER A 174 10.55 27.57 -9.43
C SER A 174 10.67 27.99 -10.90
N PRO A 175 9.64 28.63 -11.48
CA PRO A 175 9.74 29.26 -12.79
C PRO A 175 10.86 30.30 -12.84
N ALA A 176 11.48 30.46 -14.03
CA ALA A 176 12.78 31.12 -14.17
C ALA A 176 12.79 32.61 -13.82
N GLU A 177 11.65 33.32 -13.94
CA GLU A 177 11.59 34.78 -13.73
C GLU A 177 10.29 35.33 -13.09
N ASP A 178 9.13 34.65 -13.14
CA ASP A 178 7.82 35.13 -12.62
C ASP A 178 7.01 34.01 -11.91
N THR A 179 6.30 34.34 -10.82
CA THR A 179 5.60 33.40 -9.91
C THR A 179 4.64 32.41 -10.58
N PHE A 180 4.06 32.81 -11.70
CA PHE A 180 3.12 32.00 -12.50
C PHE A 180 3.58 31.85 -13.95
N GLY A 181 4.86 32.09 -14.24
CA GLY A 181 5.42 31.89 -15.57
C GLY A 181 5.17 30.45 -16.03
N GLY A 182 4.15 30.25 -16.87
CA GLY A 182 3.78 28.93 -17.37
C GLY A 182 2.34 28.51 -17.10
N VAL A 183 1.54 29.26 -16.33
CA VAL A 183 0.12 28.97 -16.12
C VAL A 183 -0.68 30.25 -16.28
N ASP A 184 -1.59 30.31 -17.26
CA ASP A 184 -2.47 31.45 -17.49
C ASP A 184 -3.90 31.13 -17.02
N VAL A 185 -4.48 31.88 -16.09
CA VAL A 185 -5.88 31.67 -15.64
C VAL A 185 -6.79 32.80 -16.14
N GLU A 186 -7.83 32.49 -16.91
CA GLU A 186 -8.85 33.45 -17.34
C GLU A 186 -10.21 33.11 -16.72
N LEU A 187 -10.82 34.07 -16.01
CA LEU A 187 -12.15 33.90 -15.38
C LEU A 187 -13.15 34.90 -15.98
N THR A 188 -14.17 34.39 -16.69
CA THR A 188 -15.12 35.23 -17.42
C THR A 188 -16.55 35.08 -16.91
N SER A 189 -17.25 36.22 -16.81
CA SER A 189 -18.70 36.28 -16.53
C SER A 189 -19.15 35.62 -15.22
N LEU A 190 -18.33 35.71 -14.16
CA LEU A 190 -18.68 35.24 -12.83
C LEU A 190 -19.96 35.92 -12.30
N ARG A 191 -20.88 35.12 -11.78
CA ARG A 191 -22.12 35.54 -11.14
C ARG A 191 -22.18 34.95 -9.75
N TYR A 192 -22.59 35.76 -8.78
CA TYR A 192 -22.61 35.39 -7.38
C TYR A 192 -24.03 35.48 -6.80
N GLU A 193 -24.31 34.60 -5.85
CA GLU A 193 -25.42 34.68 -4.91
C GLU A 193 -24.86 34.80 -3.50
N VAL A 194 -25.44 35.67 -2.67
CA VAL A 194 -24.93 35.94 -1.32
C VAL A 194 -26.02 35.60 -0.32
N ASP A 195 -25.72 34.63 0.55
CA ASP A 195 -26.55 34.23 1.68
C ASP A 195 -25.88 34.68 2.98
N GLU A 196 -26.56 35.50 3.77
CA GLU A 196 -26.07 35.89 5.10
C GLU A 196 -26.16 34.66 6.03
N LEU A 197 -25.02 34.25 6.61
CA LEU A 197 -24.97 33.14 7.57
C LEU A 197 -25.17 33.63 9.03
N GLY A 198 -24.93 34.92 9.26
CA GLY A 198 -25.10 35.60 10.54
C GLY A 198 -24.52 37.01 10.49
N ASP A 199 -24.51 37.72 11.62
CA ASP A 199 -23.86 39.03 11.67
C ASP A 199 -22.35 38.88 11.41
N GLY A 200 -21.84 39.54 10.37
CA GLY A 200 -20.40 39.54 10.04
C GLY A 200 -19.88 38.31 9.29
N ALA A 201 -20.76 37.45 8.74
CA ALA A 201 -20.37 36.33 7.88
C ALA A 201 -21.41 36.05 6.80
N ALA A 202 -20.95 35.73 5.59
CA ALA A 202 -21.82 35.42 4.45
C ALA A 202 -21.23 34.35 3.54
N ARG A 203 -22.08 33.45 3.08
CA ARG A 203 -21.81 32.50 2.01
C ARG A 203 -21.97 33.20 0.67
N VAL A 204 -21.00 33.03 -0.21
CA VAL A 204 -20.99 33.61 -1.55
C VAL A 204 -20.89 32.46 -2.55
N SER A 205 -22.03 32.03 -3.08
CA SER A 205 -22.11 30.97 -4.08
C SER A 205 -21.83 31.52 -5.47
N ILE A 206 -21.00 30.81 -6.24
CA ILE A 206 -20.69 31.11 -7.63
C ILE A 206 -21.71 30.33 -8.47
N ILE A 207 -22.69 31.04 -9.03
CA ILE A 207 -23.86 30.47 -9.73
C ILE A 207 -23.75 30.56 -11.27
N GLY A 208 -22.55 30.85 -11.77
CA GLY A 208 -22.23 30.83 -13.18
C GLY A 208 -20.98 31.62 -13.53
N GLY A 209 -20.40 31.28 -14.68
CA GLY A 209 -19.12 31.80 -15.16
C GLY A 209 -18.38 30.73 -15.95
N ARG A 210 -17.24 31.09 -16.52
CA ARG A 210 -16.32 30.16 -17.18
C ARG A 210 -14.90 30.46 -16.72
N GLY A 211 -14.12 29.40 -16.50
CA GLY A 211 -12.67 29.48 -16.33
C GLY A 211 -11.95 28.82 -17.49
N THR A 212 -10.78 29.33 -17.83
CA THR A 212 -9.82 28.66 -18.72
C THR A 212 -8.45 28.68 -18.05
N ILE A 213 -7.76 27.54 -18.02
CA ILE A 213 -6.40 27.40 -17.49
C ILE A 213 -5.48 27.02 -18.64
N GLY A 214 -4.59 27.91 -19.07
CA GLY A 214 -3.56 27.67 -20.08
C GLY A 214 -2.22 27.27 -19.46
N PHE A 215 -1.40 26.53 -20.20
CA PHE A 215 -0.05 26.15 -19.77
C PHE A 215 1.01 26.59 -20.81
N ASP A 216 2.09 27.25 -20.38
CA ASP A 216 3.29 27.54 -21.18
C ASP A 216 4.50 26.76 -20.63
N PRO A 217 4.80 25.57 -21.19
CA PRO A 217 5.93 24.74 -20.78
C PRO A 217 7.29 25.46 -20.81
N GLY A 218 7.43 26.46 -21.68
CA GLY A 218 8.68 27.20 -21.87
C GLY A 218 9.05 28.06 -20.66
N ALA A 219 8.09 28.44 -19.84
CA ALA A 219 8.26 29.35 -18.71
C ALA A 219 8.62 28.64 -17.37
N PHE A 220 8.48 27.32 -17.31
CA PHE A 220 8.83 26.52 -16.13
C PHE A 220 10.36 26.38 -15.92
N GLY A 221 10.74 26.13 -14.65
CA GLY A 221 12.10 25.70 -14.26
C GLY A 221 12.46 24.33 -14.87
N GLY A 222 13.72 23.88 -14.75
CA GLY A 222 14.21 22.69 -15.46
C GLY A 222 13.40 21.42 -15.19
N LEU A 223 13.25 21.06 -13.90
CA LEU A 223 12.50 19.89 -13.46
C LEU A 223 11.01 19.98 -13.83
N THR A 224 10.37 21.12 -13.58
CA THR A 224 8.95 21.34 -13.89
C THR A 224 8.68 21.31 -15.40
N ARG A 225 9.60 21.86 -16.21
CA ARG A 225 9.54 21.78 -17.66
C ARG A 225 9.63 20.33 -18.13
N ASP A 226 10.57 19.54 -17.61
CA ASP A 226 10.73 18.13 -18.02
C ASP A 226 9.49 17.30 -17.68
N VAL A 227 8.86 17.56 -16.52
CA VAL A 227 7.60 16.92 -16.10
C VAL A 227 6.44 17.28 -17.03
N VAL A 228 6.30 18.57 -17.40
CA VAL A 228 5.21 19.07 -18.24
C VAL A 228 5.40 18.73 -19.71
N GLU A 229 6.60 18.89 -20.26
CA GLU A 229 6.92 18.57 -21.66
C GLU A 229 6.74 17.07 -21.93
N ARG A 230 7.05 16.21 -20.96
CA ARG A 230 6.88 14.75 -21.07
C ARG A 230 5.42 14.29 -20.99
N GLU A 231 4.52 15.05 -20.36
CA GLU A 231 3.06 14.78 -20.39
C GLU A 231 2.40 15.29 -21.66
N SER A 232 3.00 16.31 -22.27
CA SER A 232 2.43 17.02 -23.40
C SER A 232 2.66 16.29 -24.72
N ASP A 233 2.69 14.94 -24.74
CA ASP A 233 2.95 14.06 -25.89
C ASP A 233 1.99 14.29 -27.08
N GLY A 234 2.13 15.45 -27.73
CA GLY A 234 1.41 15.91 -28.91
C GLY A 234 -0.11 16.10 -28.79
N ASP A 235 -0.78 15.64 -27.72
CA ASP A 235 -2.25 15.59 -27.62
C ASP A 235 -2.83 16.14 -26.29
N GLY A 236 -2.00 16.57 -25.34
CA GLY A 236 -2.45 17.32 -24.16
C GLY A 236 -3.01 18.69 -24.56
N PRO A 237 -4.15 19.14 -24.01
CA PRO A 237 -4.70 20.44 -24.40
C PRO A 237 -3.84 21.58 -23.84
N ASP A 238 -3.44 22.52 -24.71
CA ASP A 238 -2.76 23.78 -24.34
C ASP A 238 -3.54 24.60 -23.29
N SER A 239 -4.84 24.30 -23.14
CA SER A 239 -5.73 24.93 -22.18
C SER A 239 -6.88 24.02 -21.74
N ILE A 240 -7.26 24.08 -20.46
CA ILE A 240 -8.42 23.40 -19.88
C ILE A 240 -9.55 24.43 -19.71
N ASP A 241 -10.70 24.18 -20.36
CA ASP A 241 -11.93 24.95 -20.12
C ASP A 241 -12.76 24.32 -18.99
N LEU A 242 -13.23 25.16 -18.06
CA LEU A 242 -14.04 24.79 -16.90
C LEU A 242 -15.32 25.63 -16.88
N ASP A 243 -16.49 24.99 -16.77
CA ASP A 243 -17.74 25.68 -16.45
C ASP A 243 -18.06 25.50 -14.94
N VAL A 244 -18.91 26.37 -14.36
CA VAL A 244 -19.24 26.32 -12.92
C VAL A 244 -19.83 24.98 -12.47
N ASP A 245 -20.59 24.33 -13.34
CA ASP A 245 -21.17 22.99 -13.07
C ASP A 245 -20.08 21.91 -12.97
N ASP A 246 -18.88 22.13 -13.53
CA ASP A 246 -17.74 21.22 -13.36
C ASP A 246 -17.08 21.36 -11.98
N LEU A 247 -17.39 22.43 -11.24
CA LEU A 247 -16.81 22.78 -9.94
C LEU A 247 -17.74 22.49 -8.76
N ALA A 248 -18.95 22.00 -9.03
CA ALA A 248 -19.92 21.72 -7.99
C ALA A 248 -19.63 20.39 -7.27
N ALA A 249 -19.95 20.33 -5.98
CA ALA A 249 -19.76 19.15 -5.16
C ALA A 249 -21.04 18.28 -5.17
N THR A 250 -20.89 16.97 -5.32
CA THR A 250 -22.00 16.01 -5.26
C THR A 250 -21.86 15.13 -4.02
N PRO A 251 -22.81 15.16 -3.07
CA PRO A 251 -22.85 14.20 -1.95
C PRO A 251 -23.01 12.76 -2.48
N ASP A 252 -22.36 11.81 -1.82
CA ASP A 252 -22.19 10.41 -2.29
C ASP A 252 -23.53 9.64 -2.45
N ASP A 253 -24.64 10.16 -1.88
CA ASP A 253 -25.94 9.48 -1.80
C ASP A 253 -27.11 10.15 -2.55
N SER A 254 -26.87 11.19 -3.38
CA SER A 254 -27.95 11.82 -4.15
C SER A 254 -27.50 12.42 -5.48
N ASP A 255 -28.03 11.89 -6.59
CA ASP A 255 -27.82 12.43 -7.94
C ASP A 255 -28.50 13.81 -8.15
N ASP A 256 -29.30 14.30 -7.19
CA ASP A 256 -30.16 15.48 -7.33
C ASP A 256 -29.78 16.68 -6.43
N ASP A 257 -28.82 16.55 -5.50
CA ASP A 257 -28.43 17.61 -4.55
C ASP A 257 -26.99 18.10 -4.78
N GLU A 258 -26.74 18.66 -5.96
CA GLU A 258 -25.45 19.28 -6.30
C GLU A 258 -25.25 20.59 -5.51
N ILE A 259 -24.16 20.65 -4.73
CA ILE A 259 -23.75 21.82 -3.95
C ILE A 259 -22.94 22.74 -4.88
N PRO A 260 -23.48 23.92 -5.26
CA PRO A 260 -22.75 24.84 -6.12
C PRO A 260 -21.48 25.34 -5.40
N PRO A 261 -20.40 25.65 -6.14
CA PRO A 261 -19.17 26.13 -5.52
C PRO A 261 -19.43 27.44 -4.77
N PHE A 262 -19.07 27.50 -3.49
CA PHE A 262 -19.17 28.70 -2.68
C PHE A 262 -17.91 28.95 -1.85
N LEU A 263 -17.78 30.20 -1.39
CA LEU A 263 -16.79 30.63 -0.41
C LEU A 263 -17.50 31.35 0.74
N VAL A 264 -16.95 31.28 1.94
CA VAL A 264 -17.41 32.06 3.08
C VAL A 264 -16.54 33.30 3.22
N ALA A 265 -17.19 34.47 3.25
CA ALA A 265 -16.57 35.74 3.56
C ALA A 265 -16.95 36.18 4.98
N VAL A 266 -15.98 36.71 5.73
CA VAL A 266 -16.14 37.20 7.10
C VAL A 266 -15.72 38.65 7.22
N GLU A 267 -16.37 39.40 8.11
CA GLU A 267 -16.06 40.79 8.39
C GLU A 267 -15.04 40.90 9.52
N ARG A 268 -13.94 41.63 9.28
CA ARG A 268 -12.89 41.96 10.27
C ARG A 268 -12.57 43.45 10.16
N ASP A 269 -12.58 44.15 11.29
CA ASP A 269 -12.27 45.58 11.38
C ASP A 269 -12.98 46.47 10.35
N GLY A 270 -14.21 46.10 9.96
CA GLY A 270 -15.02 46.82 8.98
C GLY A 270 -14.70 46.56 7.50
N GLY A 271 -13.90 45.52 7.20
CA GLY A 271 -13.65 45.01 5.85
C GLY A 271 -14.03 43.53 5.72
N TRP A 272 -14.44 43.12 4.52
CA TRP A 272 -14.78 41.73 4.21
C TRP A 272 -13.60 40.98 3.59
N TYR A 273 -13.36 39.77 4.07
CA TYR A 273 -12.28 38.88 3.66
C TYR A 273 -12.81 37.47 3.40
N VAL A 274 -12.15 36.69 2.55
CA VAL A 274 -12.49 35.27 2.34
C VAL A 274 -11.82 34.44 3.45
N SER A 275 -12.57 33.54 4.09
CA SER A 275 -12.05 32.59 5.09
C SER A 275 -12.05 31.16 4.52
N PRO A 276 -10.89 30.64 4.09
CA PRO A 276 -10.71 29.24 3.77
C PRO A 276 -11.23 28.29 4.87
N LEU A 277 -10.98 28.58 6.15
CA LEU A 277 -11.42 27.72 7.25
C LEU A 277 -12.94 27.66 7.38
N HIS A 278 -13.63 28.81 7.36
CA HIS A 278 -15.09 28.82 7.42
C HIS A 278 -15.72 28.23 6.15
N THR A 279 -15.04 28.36 5.01
CA THR A 279 -15.48 27.72 3.77
C THR A 279 -15.44 26.20 3.89
N ALA A 280 -14.32 25.63 4.34
CA ALA A 280 -14.18 24.19 4.54
C ALA A 280 -15.19 23.64 5.57
N ALA A 281 -15.34 24.33 6.71
CA ALA A 281 -16.31 23.95 7.73
C ALA A 281 -17.76 23.99 7.22
N GLN A 282 -18.13 25.01 6.44
CA GLN A 282 -19.46 25.11 5.85
C GLN A 282 -19.72 24.01 4.81
N TYR A 283 -18.71 23.61 4.02
CA TYR A 283 -18.85 22.43 3.14
C TYR A 283 -19.09 21.16 3.94
N ALA A 284 -18.37 20.95 5.05
CA ALA A 284 -18.61 19.80 5.91
C ALA A 284 -20.05 19.78 6.46
N VAL A 285 -20.56 20.94 6.92
CA VAL A 285 -21.95 21.08 7.35
C VAL A 285 -22.93 20.71 6.23
N GLU A 286 -22.74 21.25 5.02
CA GLU A 286 -23.66 21.01 3.90
C GLU A 286 -23.62 19.56 3.41
N VAL A 287 -22.43 18.97 3.28
CA VAL A 287 -22.23 17.58 2.83
C VAL A 287 -22.80 16.57 3.84
N LEU A 288 -22.63 16.84 5.14
CA LEU A 288 -23.11 15.96 6.20
C LEU A 288 -24.58 16.24 6.59
N GLY A 289 -25.21 17.27 6.01
CA GLY A 289 -26.58 17.66 6.33
C GLY A 289 -26.77 18.13 7.77
N LEU A 290 -25.75 18.76 8.34
CA LEU A 290 -25.73 19.24 9.73
C LEU A 290 -26.45 20.58 9.89
N ASP A 291 -26.73 20.93 11.13
CA ASP A 291 -27.28 22.24 11.48
C ASP A 291 -26.34 23.39 11.09
N ALA A 292 -26.93 24.54 10.81
CA ALA A 292 -26.20 25.76 10.43
C ALA A 292 -25.32 26.27 11.58
N PRO A 293 -24.20 26.96 11.28
CA PRO A 293 -23.32 27.51 12.31
C PRO A 293 -23.98 28.62 13.14
N ASP A 294 -23.48 28.77 14.36
CA ASP A 294 -23.84 29.84 15.28
C ASP A 294 -22.99 31.09 15.00
N LEU A 295 -23.51 31.96 14.13
CA LEU A 295 -22.87 33.23 13.72
C LEU A 295 -23.67 34.46 14.18
N PRO A 296 -23.04 35.53 14.72
CA PRO A 296 -21.59 35.73 14.86
C PRO A 296 -20.96 34.76 15.87
N THR A 297 -19.70 34.40 15.63
CA THR A 297 -18.95 33.45 16.44
C THR A 297 -19.00 33.81 17.94
N PRO A 298 -19.27 32.84 18.84
CA PRO A 298 -19.17 33.04 20.27
C PRO A 298 -17.78 33.57 20.70
N GLU A 299 -17.77 34.51 21.65
CA GLU A 299 -16.52 34.96 22.27
C GLU A 299 -15.83 33.78 22.96
N ALA A 300 -14.51 33.70 22.84
CA ALA A 300 -13.74 32.67 23.52
C ALA A 300 -13.88 32.79 25.04
N GLY A 301 -13.97 31.66 25.72
CA GLY A 301 -13.85 31.54 27.17
C GLY A 301 -12.47 31.94 27.69
N VAL A 302 -12.16 31.65 28.95
CA VAL A 302 -10.86 32.01 29.55
C VAL A 302 -9.78 31.06 29.05
N GLY A 303 -8.65 31.59 28.57
CA GLY A 303 -7.49 30.78 28.19
C GLY A 303 -6.78 30.16 29.41
N ALA A 304 -5.83 29.27 29.16
CA ALA A 304 -5.08 28.59 30.22
C ALA A 304 -4.07 29.52 30.92
N ASP A 305 -3.65 29.13 32.13
CA ASP A 305 -2.70 29.90 32.95
C ASP A 305 -1.25 29.83 32.42
N SER A 306 -0.89 28.78 31.68
CA SER A 306 0.43 28.55 31.10
C SER A 306 0.36 27.88 29.72
N PRO A 307 1.46 27.90 28.93
CA PRO A 307 1.59 27.16 27.68
C PRO A 307 1.26 25.66 27.79
N ASP A 308 1.80 25.00 28.81
CA ASP A 308 1.58 23.57 29.05
C ASP A 308 0.13 23.28 29.47
N ASP A 309 -0.47 24.15 30.29
CA ASP A 309 -1.88 24.04 30.65
C ASP A 309 -2.80 24.25 29.44
N ALA A 310 -2.38 25.05 28.44
CA ALA A 310 -3.15 25.24 27.20
C ALA A 310 -3.19 23.95 26.35
N VAL A 311 -2.06 23.26 26.21
CA VAL A 311 -2.02 21.96 25.53
C VAL A 311 -2.85 20.92 26.29
N ARG A 312 -2.71 20.89 27.63
CA ARG A 312 -3.53 20.00 28.47
C ARG A 312 -5.02 20.25 28.28
N ALA A 313 -5.44 21.53 28.27
CA ALA A 313 -6.83 21.91 28.07
C ALA A 313 -7.36 21.45 26.70
N LEU A 314 -6.55 21.59 25.63
CA LEU A 314 -6.93 21.10 24.30
C LEU A 314 -7.09 19.57 24.28
N LEU A 315 -6.14 18.85 24.87
CA LEU A 315 -6.19 17.38 24.94
C LEU A 315 -7.40 16.89 25.73
N THR A 316 -7.70 17.51 26.87
CA THR A 316 -8.89 17.19 27.66
C THR A 316 -10.16 17.49 26.87
N ALA A 317 -10.29 18.67 26.26
CA ALA A 317 -11.48 19.04 25.50
C ALA A 317 -11.71 18.15 24.28
N SER A 318 -10.63 17.77 23.59
CA SER A 318 -10.69 16.86 22.44
C SER A 318 -11.09 15.45 22.87
N GLY A 319 -10.56 14.95 23.99
CA GLY A 319 -10.90 13.64 24.52
C GLY A 319 -12.35 13.55 25.02
N THR A 320 -12.90 14.64 25.56
CA THR A 320 -14.32 14.73 25.92
C THR A 320 -15.23 15.07 24.73
N LEU A 321 -14.65 15.26 23.53
CA LEU A 321 -15.34 15.67 22.31
C LEU A 321 -16.21 16.94 22.50
N ASP A 322 -15.76 17.85 23.36
CA ASP A 322 -16.44 19.10 23.68
C ASP A 322 -15.98 20.18 22.70
N ALA A 323 -16.82 20.46 21.70
CA ALA A 323 -16.48 21.41 20.64
C ALA A 323 -16.31 22.84 21.17
N ASP A 324 -17.11 23.27 22.14
CA ASP A 324 -16.98 24.60 22.75
C ASP A 324 -15.66 24.71 23.53
N ALA A 325 -15.35 23.73 24.38
CA ALA A 325 -14.10 23.71 25.13
C ALA A 325 -12.87 23.57 24.21
N THR A 326 -13.00 22.84 23.11
CA THR A 326 -11.95 22.70 22.08
C THR A 326 -11.72 24.03 21.37
N GLY A 327 -12.81 24.69 21.00
CA GLY A 327 -12.77 26.03 20.42
C GLY A 327 -12.18 27.06 21.37
N ASP A 328 -12.43 26.94 22.67
CA ASP A 328 -11.78 27.75 23.70
C ASP A 328 -10.29 27.40 23.86
N ALA A 329 -9.89 26.13 23.80
CA ALA A 329 -8.49 25.77 23.93
C ALA A 329 -7.64 26.20 22.72
N ALA A 330 -8.27 26.43 21.56
CA ALA A 330 -7.62 26.89 20.33
C ALA A 330 -7.66 28.42 20.15
N SER A 331 -6.56 29.01 19.67
CA SER A 331 -6.46 30.44 19.36
C SER A 331 -6.92 30.77 17.94
N GLY A 332 -7.09 32.08 17.71
CA GLY A 332 -7.10 32.65 16.37
C GLY A 332 -8.27 32.15 15.51
N PRO A 333 -8.07 32.00 14.19
CA PRO A 333 -9.15 31.70 13.27
C PRO A 333 -9.68 30.27 13.39
N VAL A 334 -8.85 29.32 13.82
CA VAL A 334 -9.31 27.92 14.06
C VAL A 334 -10.20 27.85 15.29
N GLY A 335 -9.79 28.44 16.42
CA GLY A 335 -10.66 28.48 17.61
C GLY A 335 -11.98 29.18 17.34
N ARG A 336 -11.97 30.27 16.56
CA ARG A 336 -13.20 30.93 16.10
C ARG A 336 -14.07 30.01 15.23
N ALA A 337 -13.49 29.32 14.26
CA ALA A 337 -14.24 28.40 13.42
C ALA A 337 -14.86 27.28 14.27
N VAL A 338 -14.08 26.61 15.13
CA VAL A 338 -14.60 25.53 15.97
C VAL A 338 -15.78 26.00 16.83
N ARG A 339 -15.70 27.17 17.48
CA ARG A 339 -16.83 27.73 18.25
C ARG A 339 -18.03 28.11 17.39
N ALA A 340 -17.80 28.61 16.17
CA ALA A 340 -18.90 28.93 15.26
C ALA A 340 -19.65 27.68 14.77
N TYR A 341 -18.96 26.56 14.68
CA TYR A 341 -19.52 25.28 14.20
C TYR A 341 -19.73 24.26 15.34
N ALA A 342 -19.66 24.67 16.60
CA ALA A 342 -19.69 23.77 17.75
C ALA A 342 -20.98 22.92 17.77
N SER A 343 -22.14 23.53 17.54
CA SER A 343 -23.43 22.83 17.47
C SER A 343 -23.49 21.77 16.35
N ALA A 344 -22.91 22.06 15.18
CA ALA A 344 -22.81 21.10 14.09
C ALA A 344 -21.85 19.94 14.43
N LEU A 345 -20.72 20.24 15.08
CA LEU A 345 -19.75 19.24 15.54
C LEU A 345 -20.35 18.34 16.62
N GLU A 346 -21.05 18.90 17.61
CA GLU A 346 -21.75 18.16 18.65
C GLU A 346 -22.86 17.28 18.07
N GLN A 347 -23.61 17.79 17.10
CA GLN A 347 -24.58 16.99 16.38
C GLN A 347 -23.91 15.82 15.68
N TRP A 348 -22.80 16.06 14.97
CA TRP A 348 -22.06 15.00 14.26
C TRP A 348 -21.53 13.93 15.23
N VAL A 349 -20.90 14.33 16.34
CA VAL A 349 -20.45 13.42 17.41
C VAL A 349 -21.64 12.63 17.98
N GLY A 350 -22.75 13.31 18.26
CA GLY A 350 -23.97 12.72 18.79
C GLY A 350 -24.69 11.71 17.88
N HIS A 351 -24.26 11.54 16.62
CA HIS A 351 -24.76 10.45 15.76
C HIS A 351 -24.12 9.10 16.09
N GLY A 352 -22.96 9.08 16.73
CA GLY A 352 -22.22 7.85 17.07
C GLY A 352 -21.95 7.67 18.56
N LEU A 353 -21.84 8.75 19.32
CA LEU A 353 -21.43 8.75 20.72
C LEU A 353 -22.39 9.58 21.59
N ASP A 354 -22.81 9.03 22.72
CA ASP A 354 -23.67 9.71 23.69
C ASP A 354 -22.87 10.58 24.67
N GLU A 355 -21.71 10.07 25.13
CA GLU A 355 -20.85 10.74 26.11
C GLU A 355 -19.40 10.29 25.96
N ALA A 356 -18.47 11.21 26.21
CA ALA A 356 -17.04 10.93 26.30
C ALA A 356 -16.45 11.60 27.54
N GLU A 357 -15.72 10.84 28.34
CA GLU A 357 -14.98 11.30 29.51
C GLU A 357 -13.47 11.11 29.26
N THR A 358 -12.64 11.98 29.83
CA THR A 358 -11.18 11.90 29.69
C THR A 358 -10.49 12.20 31.00
N ASP A 359 -9.56 11.34 31.37
CA ASP A 359 -8.69 11.49 32.52
C ASP A 359 -7.23 11.51 32.06
N ILE A 360 -6.47 12.53 32.47
CA ILE A 360 -5.03 12.64 32.19
C ILE A 360 -4.27 12.41 33.50
N ASP A 361 -3.70 11.23 33.67
CA ASP A 361 -2.95 10.82 34.86
C ASP A 361 -1.55 11.43 34.89
N ARG A 362 -0.87 11.44 33.74
CA ARG A 362 0.48 11.96 33.58
C ARG A 362 0.58 12.80 32.31
N PHE A 363 1.27 13.93 32.42
CA PHE A 363 1.53 14.82 31.30
C PHE A 363 2.81 15.60 31.60
N GLU A 364 3.84 15.34 30.81
CA GLU A 364 5.13 16.00 30.89
C GLU A 364 5.42 16.71 29.57
N THR A 365 5.93 17.94 29.68
CA THR A 365 6.22 18.77 28.52
C THR A 365 7.53 19.52 28.69
N ASP A 366 8.16 19.83 27.56
CA ASP A 366 9.28 20.75 27.46
C ASP A 366 8.84 22.01 26.68
N VAL A 367 8.94 23.17 27.34
CA VAL A 367 8.49 24.44 26.79
C VAL A 367 9.68 25.30 26.37
N SER A 368 9.68 25.75 25.12
CA SER A 368 10.73 26.61 24.55
C SER A 368 10.15 27.88 23.89
N GLU A 369 10.97 28.91 23.79
CA GLU A 369 10.61 30.15 23.08
C GLU A 369 10.77 29.97 21.57
N ARG A 370 9.85 30.55 20.78
CA ARG A 370 9.95 30.62 19.31
C ARG A 370 10.34 32.01 18.86
N ASP A 371 11.14 32.07 17.79
CA ASP A 371 11.54 33.33 17.15
C ASP A 371 10.35 34.07 16.52
N ALA A 372 9.35 33.33 16.01
CA ALA A 372 8.11 33.87 15.45
C ALA A 372 7.10 34.35 16.52
N GLY A 373 7.41 34.17 17.81
CA GLY A 373 6.49 34.46 18.91
C GLY A 373 5.75 33.21 19.40
N GLY A 374 5.10 33.33 20.57
CA GLY A 374 4.48 32.19 21.26
C GLY A 374 5.49 31.28 21.98
N ARG A 375 5.08 30.05 22.26
CA ARG A 375 5.88 29.00 22.90
C ARG A 375 5.69 27.68 22.17
N ARG A 376 6.78 26.96 21.91
CA ARG A 376 6.74 25.59 21.40
C ARG A 376 6.72 24.64 22.60
N VAL A 377 5.66 23.84 22.71
CA VAL A 377 5.42 22.91 23.80
C VAL A 377 5.55 21.49 23.25
N VAL A 378 6.65 20.83 23.60
CA VAL A 378 6.90 19.42 23.25
C VAL A 378 6.20 18.55 24.27
N VAL A 379 5.38 17.59 23.83
CA VAL A 379 4.79 16.59 24.73
C VAL A 379 5.78 15.43 24.84
N THR A 380 6.41 15.27 25.98
CA THR A 380 7.44 14.23 26.19
C THR A 380 6.86 12.96 26.80
N GLU A 381 5.75 13.07 27.52
CA GLU A 381 5.05 11.92 28.10
C GLU A 381 3.57 12.29 28.32
N LEU A 382 2.65 11.40 27.96
CA LEU A 382 1.23 11.50 28.29
C LEU A 382 0.73 10.10 28.68
N GLU A 383 0.06 9.98 29.81
CA GLU A 383 -0.67 8.78 30.22
C GLU A 383 -2.06 9.20 30.70
N GLY A 384 -3.08 8.48 30.28
CA GLY A 384 -4.45 8.74 30.68
C GLY A 384 -5.41 7.71 30.12
N SER A 385 -6.69 8.02 30.17
CA SER A 385 -7.74 7.21 29.58
C SER A 385 -8.85 8.06 28.98
N VAL A 386 -9.51 7.50 27.98
CA VAL A 386 -10.73 8.04 27.39
C VAL A 386 -11.82 6.99 27.56
N THR A 387 -12.95 7.38 28.14
CA THR A 387 -14.13 6.52 28.22
C THR A 387 -15.17 7.06 27.25
N ALA A 388 -15.54 6.28 26.25
CA ALA A 388 -16.55 6.65 25.26
C ALA A 388 -17.77 5.74 25.41
N THR A 389 -18.96 6.31 25.29
CA THR A 389 -20.22 5.55 25.29
C THR A 389 -20.88 5.73 23.94
N GLU A 390 -20.93 4.65 23.14
CA GLU A 390 -21.73 4.64 21.91
C GLU A 390 -23.22 4.79 22.20
N THR A 391 -23.97 5.33 21.23
CA THR A 391 -25.42 5.42 21.35
C THR A 391 -26.04 4.02 21.51
N ASP A 392 -26.77 3.82 22.61
CA ASP A 392 -27.33 2.52 23.04
C ASP A 392 -26.27 1.44 23.41
N GLY A 393 -24.99 1.81 23.55
CA GLY A 393 -23.87 0.95 23.95
C GLY A 393 -23.57 0.93 25.46
N ASP A 394 -22.70 0.02 25.87
CA ASP A 394 -22.05 0.08 27.18
C ASP A 394 -20.81 1.00 27.09
N PRO A 395 -20.40 1.68 28.17
CA PRO A 395 -19.20 2.53 28.14
C PRO A 395 -17.94 1.68 27.93
N GLU A 396 -17.11 2.10 26.99
CA GLU A 396 -15.82 1.47 26.68
C GLU A 396 -14.68 2.39 27.12
N THR A 397 -13.70 1.85 27.84
CA THR A 397 -12.52 2.59 28.29
C THR A 397 -11.31 2.21 27.46
N TYR A 398 -10.56 3.24 27.06
CA TYR A 398 -9.32 3.13 26.31
C TYR A 398 -8.19 3.78 27.11
N ASP A 399 -7.14 3.03 27.43
CA ASP A 399 -5.90 3.58 27.95
C ASP A 399 -5.14 4.28 26.83
N VAL A 400 -4.63 5.48 27.07
CA VAL A 400 -3.82 6.26 26.13
C VAL A 400 -2.45 6.48 26.73
N ARG A 401 -1.39 6.10 26.00
CA ARG A 401 0.00 6.32 26.41
C ARG A 401 0.83 6.91 25.28
N TRP A 402 1.63 7.92 25.59
CA TRP A 402 2.65 8.50 24.73
C TRP A 402 3.94 8.61 25.53
N ASP A 403 5.02 8.04 25.01
CA ASP A 403 6.32 7.97 25.68
C ASP A 403 7.38 8.93 25.10
N GLY A 404 6.94 9.83 24.21
CA GLY A 404 7.81 10.72 23.44
C GLY A 404 8.11 10.22 22.03
N GLU A 405 7.77 8.97 21.72
CA GLU A 405 8.03 8.35 20.42
C GLU A 405 6.78 7.68 19.82
N CYS A 406 6.04 6.90 20.61
CA CYS A 406 4.87 6.16 20.15
C CYS A 406 3.63 6.47 20.99
N LEU A 407 2.49 6.60 20.31
CA LEU A 407 1.15 6.72 20.86
C LEU A 407 0.50 5.33 20.82
N ASP A 408 0.14 4.84 22.00
CA ASP A 408 -0.50 3.56 22.22
C ASP A 408 -1.92 3.80 22.75
N VAL A 409 -2.91 3.11 22.16
CA VAL A 409 -4.32 3.22 22.55
C VAL A 409 -4.87 1.80 22.68
N THR A 410 -5.13 1.35 23.89
CA THR A 410 -5.56 -0.04 24.18
C THR A 410 -6.92 -0.06 24.86
N GLY A 411 -7.85 -0.87 24.35
CA GLY A 411 -9.14 -1.11 25.00
C GLY A 411 -8.97 -1.91 26.30
N VAL A 412 -9.77 -1.57 27.33
CA VAL A 412 -9.65 -2.18 28.68
C VAL A 412 -10.50 -3.46 28.83
N ASP A 413 -11.46 -3.70 27.92
CA ASP A 413 -12.48 -4.74 28.06
C ASP A 413 -12.44 -5.83 26.96
N ASP A 414 -11.32 -6.54 26.84
CA ASP A 414 -11.34 -7.88 26.24
C ASP A 414 -11.03 -8.95 27.31
N ASP A 415 -12.10 -9.48 27.91
CA ASP A 415 -12.08 -10.75 28.64
C ASP A 415 -11.71 -11.94 27.71
N ASP A 416 -11.66 -11.71 26.40
CA ASP A 416 -11.08 -12.58 25.37
C ASP A 416 -9.67 -12.11 24.96
N ALA A 417 -8.81 -11.81 25.96
CA ALA A 417 -7.38 -11.61 25.78
C ALA A 417 -6.72 -12.81 25.06
N ILE A 418 -6.70 -12.75 23.74
CA ILE A 418 -5.47 -13.04 23.01
C ILE A 418 -4.47 -12.00 23.55
N ASP A 419 -3.29 -12.43 23.99
CA ASP A 419 -2.21 -11.51 24.38
C ASP A 419 -2.07 -10.42 23.31
N ASP A 420 -2.53 -9.19 23.56
CA ASP A 420 -2.29 -7.99 22.73
C ASP A 420 -0.82 -7.52 22.83
N ALA A 421 0.11 -8.48 22.91
CA ALA A 421 1.52 -8.22 22.70
C ALA A 421 1.84 -7.81 21.26
N ASP A 422 0.85 -7.95 20.35
CA ASP A 422 0.94 -7.65 18.92
C ASP A 422 0.04 -6.47 18.50
N ALA A 423 -0.58 -5.73 19.44
CA ALA A 423 -1.33 -4.51 19.09
C ALA A 423 -0.33 -3.45 18.58
N GLU A 424 -0.47 -3.07 17.31
CA GLU A 424 0.39 -2.03 16.73
C GLU A 424 0.05 -0.67 17.36
N PRO A 425 1.06 0.14 17.72
CA PRO A 425 0.82 1.47 18.27
C PRO A 425 0.01 2.30 17.27
N ALA A 426 -0.94 3.09 17.78
CA ALA A 426 -1.80 3.95 16.97
C ALA A 426 -1.00 4.94 16.10
N PHE A 427 0.16 5.38 16.60
CA PHE A 427 1.10 6.20 15.85
C PHE A 427 2.51 6.09 16.43
N CYS A 428 3.55 6.14 15.60
CA CYS A 428 4.93 6.32 16.06
C CYS A 428 5.66 7.35 15.19
N LEU A 429 6.56 8.10 15.83
CA LEU A 429 7.59 8.87 15.14
C LEU A 429 8.61 7.91 14.52
N THR A 430 8.33 7.48 13.31
CA THR A 430 9.22 6.63 12.51
C THR A 430 10.43 7.41 11.98
N ASP A 431 11.42 6.69 11.46
CA ASP A 431 12.57 7.29 10.79
C ASP A 431 12.19 8.14 9.56
N GLY A 432 11.04 7.89 8.95
CA GLY A 432 10.49 8.73 7.88
C GLY A 432 10.19 10.16 8.36
N TRP A 433 9.55 10.30 9.53
CA TRP A 433 9.29 11.61 10.13
C TRP A 433 10.59 12.33 10.50
N ARG A 434 11.55 11.60 11.05
CA ARG A 434 12.87 12.15 11.43
C ARG A 434 13.68 12.59 10.23
N THR A 435 13.57 11.87 9.11
CA THR A 435 14.19 12.25 7.83
C THR A 435 13.63 13.59 7.33
N LEU A 436 12.34 13.86 7.58
CA LEU A 436 11.72 15.16 7.32
C LEU A 436 12.02 16.20 8.41
N GLY A 437 12.89 15.91 9.39
CA GLY A 437 13.23 16.83 10.47
C GLY A 437 12.20 16.91 11.59
N ILE A 438 11.23 16.01 11.62
CA ILE A 438 10.24 15.90 12.70
C ILE A 438 10.79 14.91 13.74
N GLU A 439 11.45 15.45 14.75
CA GLU A 439 12.05 14.67 15.84
C GLU A 439 11.10 14.46 17.03
N GLU A 440 10.10 15.33 17.18
CA GLU A 440 9.27 15.42 18.38
C GLU A 440 7.84 15.87 18.05
N LEU A 441 6.86 15.44 18.86
CA LEU A 441 5.50 15.98 18.83
C LEU A 441 5.44 17.27 19.64
N ALA A 442 5.13 18.39 18.98
CA ALA A 442 5.07 19.70 19.58
C ALA A 442 3.89 20.51 19.08
N LEU A 443 3.33 21.31 19.98
CA LEU A 443 2.27 22.27 19.69
C LEU A 443 2.78 23.66 19.97
N VAL A 444 2.30 24.61 19.18
CA VAL A 444 2.58 26.03 19.39
C VAL A 444 1.45 26.61 20.20
N THR A 445 1.80 27.39 21.22
CA THR A 445 0.86 28.12 22.05
C THR A 445 1.14 29.61 22.00
N VAL A 446 0.08 30.41 22.05
CA VAL A 446 0.13 31.86 22.01
C VAL A 446 -0.71 32.45 23.13
N GLU A 447 -0.36 33.66 23.55
CA GLU A 447 -1.16 34.43 24.51
C GLU A 447 -2.23 35.22 23.73
N GLU A 448 -3.50 34.88 23.92
CA GLU A 448 -4.65 35.54 23.28
C GLU A 448 -5.68 35.93 24.33
N GLY A 449 -5.93 37.23 24.47
CA GLY A 449 -6.80 37.77 25.52
C GLY A 449 -6.15 37.64 26.89
N ASP A 450 -6.82 36.95 27.81
CA ASP A 450 -6.41 36.80 29.23
C ASP A 450 -5.77 35.43 29.55
N GLY A 451 -5.31 34.66 28.55
CA GLY A 451 -4.65 33.37 28.79
C GLY A 451 -3.95 32.77 27.57
N TRP A 452 -3.33 31.60 27.78
CA TRP A 452 -2.64 30.81 26.76
C TRP A 452 -3.61 29.87 26.04
N ARG A 453 -3.41 29.71 24.73
CA ARG A 453 -4.16 28.79 23.87
C ARG A 453 -3.22 28.12 22.88
N VAL A 454 -3.61 26.95 22.38
CA VAL A 454 -2.91 26.28 21.27
C VAL A 454 -3.25 27.01 19.99
N ASP A 455 -2.25 27.29 19.16
CA ASP A 455 -2.42 27.88 17.83
C ASP A 455 -2.18 26.79 16.77
N PRO A 456 -3.26 26.21 16.20
CA PRO A 456 -3.12 25.11 15.24
C PRO A 456 -2.43 25.55 13.95
N LEU A 457 -2.65 26.80 13.51
CA LEU A 457 -2.04 27.30 12.29
C LEU A 457 -0.55 27.63 12.49
N ALA A 458 -0.18 28.21 13.64
CA ALA A 458 1.22 28.41 13.97
C ALA A 458 1.96 27.09 14.25
N THR A 459 1.25 26.06 14.72
CA THR A 459 1.76 24.68 14.84
C THR A 459 2.05 24.08 13.47
N LEU A 460 1.11 24.21 12.53
CA LEU A 460 1.32 23.79 11.14
C LEU A 460 2.52 24.52 10.51
N ALA A 461 2.63 25.83 10.72
CA ALA A 461 3.76 26.62 10.22
C ALA A 461 5.11 26.21 10.85
N ASP A 462 5.14 25.83 12.14
CA ASP A 462 6.33 25.28 12.80
C ASP A 462 6.81 24.00 12.12
N TYR A 463 5.88 23.06 11.88
CA TYR A 463 6.19 21.82 11.18
C TYR A 463 6.59 22.04 9.73
N ALA A 464 5.91 22.92 9.00
CA ALA A 464 6.29 23.25 7.63
C ALA A 464 7.71 23.82 7.55
N THR A 465 8.11 24.65 8.53
CA THR A 465 9.46 25.20 8.63
C THR A 465 10.50 24.13 8.98
N ALA A 466 10.14 23.11 9.76
CA ALA A 466 11.00 21.96 10.05
C ALA A 466 11.12 21.02 8.84
N ILE A 467 10.04 20.78 8.11
CA ILE A 467 9.97 19.87 6.95
C ILE A 467 10.68 20.44 5.74
N ALA A 468 10.41 21.70 5.38
CA ALA A 468 10.83 22.27 4.10
C ALA A 468 12.33 22.08 3.79
N PRO A 469 13.28 22.32 4.72
CA PRO A 469 14.71 22.11 4.44
C PRO A 469 15.11 20.67 4.10
N ASN A 470 14.30 19.69 4.51
CA ASN A 470 14.60 18.26 4.38
C ASN A 470 13.94 17.60 3.16
N VAL A 471 13.02 18.28 2.48
CA VAL A 471 12.37 17.76 1.26
C VAL A 471 13.35 17.77 0.10
N SER A 472 13.68 16.63 -0.52
CA SER A 472 14.54 16.56 -1.72
C SER A 472 13.74 16.73 -3.03
N ALA A 473 14.43 16.91 -4.17
CA ALA A 473 13.78 16.94 -5.48
C ALA A 473 13.09 15.60 -5.78
N GLU A 474 13.73 14.50 -5.42
CA GLU A 474 13.22 13.14 -5.58
C GLU A 474 11.95 12.93 -4.74
N MET A 475 11.91 13.44 -3.51
CA MET A 475 10.69 13.41 -2.69
C MET A 475 9.54 14.16 -3.37
N VAL A 476 9.82 15.34 -3.95
CA VAL A 476 8.81 16.09 -4.72
C VAL A 476 8.31 15.28 -5.91
N LEU A 477 9.23 14.70 -6.70
CA LEU A 477 8.89 13.86 -7.85
C LEU A 477 8.01 12.67 -7.46
N ARG A 478 8.32 12.00 -6.34
CA ARG A 478 7.49 10.93 -5.80
C ARG A 478 6.11 11.44 -5.35
N MET A 479 6.03 12.58 -4.64
CA MET A 479 4.76 13.17 -4.19
C MET A 479 3.83 13.55 -5.33
N ILE A 480 4.37 14.03 -6.45
CA ILE A 480 3.57 14.36 -7.65
C ILE A 480 3.33 13.13 -8.56
N GLY A 481 3.79 11.95 -8.16
CA GLY A 481 3.61 10.70 -8.90
C GLY A 481 4.45 10.60 -10.18
N ARG A 482 5.60 11.28 -10.23
CA ARG A 482 6.51 11.34 -11.40
C ARG A 482 7.96 10.95 -11.09
N PRO A 483 8.23 9.84 -10.36
CA PRO A 483 9.59 9.45 -10.02
C PRO A 483 10.46 9.17 -11.26
N GLU A 484 9.88 8.78 -12.41
CA GLU A 484 10.63 8.56 -13.65
C GLU A 484 11.32 9.81 -14.19
N ALA A 485 10.93 11.02 -13.77
CA ALA A 485 11.57 12.25 -14.21
C ALA A 485 12.95 12.45 -13.56
N ALA A 486 13.26 11.75 -12.46
CA ALA A 486 14.53 11.89 -11.75
C ALA A 486 15.73 11.50 -12.64
N GLU A 487 16.90 12.10 -12.37
CA GLU A 487 18.12 11.74 -13.08
C GLU A 487 18.44 10.25 -12.91
N PRO A 488 18.74 9.51 -13.99
CA PRO A 488 19.09 8.11 -13.88
C PRO A 488 20.36 7.90 -13.04
N ALA A 489 20.28 7.02 -12.05
CA ALA A 489 21.41 6.66 -11.20
C ALA A 489 22.47 5.83 -11.95
N ALA A 490 22.03 4.98 -12.88
CA ALA A 490 22.91 4.15 -13.71
C ALA A 490 22.26 3.75 -15.04
N GLU A 491 23.12 3.40 -16.00
CA GLU A 491 22.77 2.71 -17.25
C GLU A 491 23.07 1.22 -17.09
N LEU A 492 22.06 0.37 -17.25
CA LEU A 492 22.14 -1.08 -17.17
C LEU A 492 22.60 -1.64 -18.51
N SER A 493 23.52 -2.59 -18.44
CA SER A 493 23.96 -3.38 -19.59
C SER A 493 23.25 -4.73 -19.57
N PRO A 494 22.60 -5.16 -20.68
CA PRO A 494 21.97 -6.47 -20.75
C PRO A 494 22.94 -7.61 -20.37
N GLY A 495 22.48 -8.49 -19.48
CA GLY A 495 23.23 -9.63 -18.95
C GLY A 495 24.24 -9.31 -17.83
N GLU A 496 24.36 -8.05 -17.40
CA GLU A 496 25.22 -7.64 -16.28
C GLU A 496 24.39 -7.21 -15.07
N MET A 497 24.72 -7.75 -13.90
CA MET A 497 24.15 -7.34 -12.63
C MET A 497 24.73 -5.98 -12.22
N THR A 498 23.85 -5.04 -11.91
CA THR A 498 24.20 -3.71 -11.40
C THR A 498 23.74 -3.59 -9.95
N SER A 499 24.64 -3.17 -9.07
CA SER A 499 24.31 -2.82 -7.68
C SER A 499 24.23 -1.30 -7.56
N THR A 500 23.15 -0.82 -6.93
CA THR A 500 22.87 0.61 -6.73
C THR A 500 22.04 0.79 -5.46
N GLU A 501 21.82 2.03 -5.05
CA GLU A 501 20.99 2.38 -3.91
C GLU A 501 19.71 3.09 -4.40
N LEU A 502 18.60 2.90 -3.68
CA LEU A 502 17.44 3.79 -3.76
C LEU A 502 17.80 5.16 -3.16
N ASN A 503 17.27 6.23 -3.72
CA ASN A 503 17.46 7.58 -3.19
C ASN A 503 16.73 7.81 -1.86
N ASP A 504 16.88 9.00 -1.28
CA ASP A 504 16.24 9.39 -0.01
C ASP A 504 14.69 9.39 -0.06
N ALA A 505 14.09 9.27 -1.24
CA ALA A 505 12.65 9.11 -1.44
C ALA A 505 12.24 7.65 -1.68
N GLY A 506 13.14 6.68 -1.49
CA GLY A 506 12.86 5.26 -1.58
C GLY A 506 12.59 4.75 -3.00
N PHE A 507 13.19 5.37 -4.02
CA PHE A 507 13.15 4.87 -5.38
C PHE A 507 14.46 5.08 -6.14
N VAL A 508 14.62 4.49 -7.31
CA VAL A 508 15.74 4.73 -8.22
C VAL A 508 15.23 4.73 -9.66
N VAL A 509 15.85 5.56 -10.50
CA VAL A 509 15.66 5.53 -11.96
C VAL A 509 16.91 4.95 -12.60
N LEU A 510 16.73 3.93 -13.41
CA LEU A 510 17.76 3.25 -14.18
C LEU A 510 17.42 3.34 -15.66
N THR A 511 18.42 3.23 -16.53
CA THR A 511 18.20 3.28 -17.98
C THR A 511 18.81 2.08 -18.67
N PHE A 512 18.25 1.65 -19.79
CA PHE A 512 18.89 0.67 -20.68
C PHE A 512 18.40 0.85 -22.11
N LEU A 513 19.19 0.38 -23.08
CA LEU A 513 18.80 0.35 -24.48
C LEU A 513 18.15 -0.99 -24.81
N ALA A 514 17.04 -0.95 -25.56
CA ALA A 514 16.37 -2.12 -26.10
C ALA A 514 15.95 -1.92 -27.57
N GLU A 515 15.86 -3.00 -28.33
CA GLU A 515 15.35 -3.02 -29.69
C GLU A 515 13.91 -3.56 -29.76
N ALA A 516 13.15 -3.06 -30.74
CA ALA A 516 11.76 -3.46 -30.91
C ALA A 516 11.68 -4.92 -31.36
N GLY A 517 10.91 -5.73 -30.63
CA GLY A 517 10.77 -7.16 -30.88
C GLY A 517 11.84 -8.03 -30.21
N GLU A 518 12.72 -7.46 -29.39
CA GLU A 518 13.43 -8.22 -28.34
C GLU A 518 12.43 -8.74 -27.30
N ARG A 519 12.88 -9.68 -26.47
CA ARG A 519 12.14 -10.11 -25.27
C ARG A 519 13.12 -10.03 -24.12
N LEU A 520 12.77 -9.24 -23.10
CA LEU A 520 13.64 -8.95 -21.97
C LEU A 520 12.96 -9.38 -20.68
N THR A 521 13.75 -9.67 -19.67
CA THR A 521 13.28 -9.81 -18.29
C THR A 521 14.08 -8.87 -17.41
N ILE A 522 13.42 -8.31 -16.40
CA ILE A 522 14.06 -7.47 -15.39
C ILE A 522 13.94 -8.20 -14.07
N ASP A 523 15.09 -8.41 -13.45
CA ASP A 523 15.20 -8.94 -12.11
C ASP A 523 15.74 -7.85 -11.20
N ALA A 524 15.07 -7.63 -10.07
CA ALA A 524 15.54 -6.68 -9.08
C ALA A 524 15.23 -7.18 -7.67
N ARG A 525 16.16 -6.96 -6.74
CA ARG A 525 16.02 -7.37 -5.34
C ARG A 525 16.67 -6.38 -4.39
N LEU A 526 16.10 -6.26 -3.19
CA LEU A 526 16.79 -5.66 -2.05
C LEU A 526 17.92 -6.60 -1.61
N THR A 527 19.07 -6.05 -1.25
CA THR A 527 20.20 -6.86 -0.75
C THR A 527 20.19 -7.04 0.76
N ASP A 528 19.32 -6.31 1.46
CA ASP A 528 19.18 -6.39 2.91
C ASP A 528 18.08 -7.41 3.26
N ASP A 529 18.50 -8.54 3.83
CA ASP A 529 17.62 -9.66 4.20
C ASP A 529 16.74 -9.35 5.43
N GLU A 530 16.96 -8.23 6.13
CA GLU A 530 16.20 -7.84 7.35
C GLU A 530 14.99 -6.93 7.05
N VAL A 531 14.66 -6.70 5.78
CA VAL A 531 13.62 -5.75 5.37
C VAL A 531 12.40 -6.49 4.82
N ASP A 532 11.25 -6.35 5.48
CA ASP A 532 9.94 -6.84 5.00
C ASP A 532 9.32 -5.94 3.90
N ASP A 533 10.11 -5.06 3.26
CA ASP A 533 9.62 -4.16 2.21
C ASP A 533 9.60 -4.87 0.85
N PHE A 534 8.52 -4.66 0.10
CA PHE A 534 8.39 -5.14 -1.27
C PHE A 534 8.98 -4.11 -2.24
N LEU A 535 9.83 -4.59 -3.17
CA LEU A 535 10.33 -3.78 -4.27
C LEU A 535 9.32 -3.82 -5.42
N ASP A 536 8.73 -2.68 -5.75
CA ASP A 536 7.85 -2.51 -6.90
C ASP A 536 8.51 -1.61 -7.95
N GLY A 537 7.91 -1.49 -9.13
CA GLY A 537 8.51 -0.83 -10.27
C GLY A 537 7.80 -0.99 -11.59
N TYR A 538 8.12 -0.06 -12.48
CA TYR A 538 7.56 0.05 -13.80
C TYR A 538 8.62 0.53 -14.78
N LEU A 539 8.34 0.32 -16.05
CA LEU A 539 9.14 0.79 -17.17
C LEU A 539 8.43 1.94 -17.87
N VAL A 540 9.22 2.85 -18.41
CA VAL A 540 8.74 3.88 -19.32
C VAL A 540 9.49 3.73 -20.63
N ASP A 541 8.73 3.54 -21.71
CA ASP A 541 9.27 3.33 -23.04
C ASP A 541 9.83 4.64 -23.65
N PRO A 542 10.52 4.57 -24.80
CA PRO A 542 11.06 5.75 -25.48
C PRO A 542 10.02 6.79 -25.93
N ASN A 543 8.74 6.41 -25.99
CA ASN A 543 7.62 7.27 -26.33
C ASN A 543 6.90 7.84 -25.10
N GLY A 544 7.27 7.43 -23.88
CA GLY A 544 6.63 7.87 -22.64
C GLY A 544 5.57 6.92 -22.09
N ASP A 545 5.29 5.80 -22.76
CA ASP A 545 4.27 4.84 -22.32
C ASP A 545 4.78 3.96 -21.17
N GLU A 546 3.95 3.80 -20.13
CA GLU A 546 4.25 2.94 -18.98
C GLU A 546 4.02 1.45 -19.31
N LEU A 547 4.97 0.60 -18.91
CA LEU A 547 4.94 -0.85 -19.04
C LEU A 547 5.26 -1.50 -17.68
N SER A 548 4.82 -2.74 -17.46
CA SER A 548 5.19 -3.50 -16.25
C SER A 548 6.67 -3.89 -16.26
N ALA A 549 7.38 -3.71 -15.14
CA ALA A 549 8.81 -4.05 -15.05
C ALA A 549 9.09 -5.53 -14.75
N PHE A 550 8.33 -6.19 -13.86
CA PHE A 550 8.65 -7.55 -13.35
C PHE A 550 8.06 -8.70 -14.18
N SER A 551 7.72 -8.45 -15.44
CA SER A 551 7.26 -9.47 -16.37
C SER A 551 8.22 -9.59 -17.54
N ILE A 552 7.99 -10.55 -18.44
CA ILE A 552 8.68 -10.51 -19.73
C ILE A 552 8.19 -9.27 -20.47
N VAL A 553 9.13 -8.42 -20.81
CA VAL A 553 8.91 -7.18 -21.54
C VAL A 553 9.20 -7.44 -23.00
N ASP A 554 8.21 -7.18 -23.86
CA ASP A 554 8.37 -7.17 -25.31
C ASP A 554 8.44 -5.69 -25.75
N PRO A 555 9.64 -5.09 -25.93
CA PRO A 555 9.78 -3.66 -26.18
C PRO A 555 8.99 -3.24 -27.44
N PRO A 556 7.98 -2.36 -27.31
CA PRO A 556 7.18 -1.91 -28.47
C PRO A 556 7.97 -1.02 -29.43
N ALA A 557 9.03 -0.37 -28.95
CA ALA A 557 9.86 0.56 -29.70
C ALA A 557 11.35 0.33 -29.41
N SER A 558 12.22 0.72 -30.36
CA SER A 558 13.67 0.69 -30.13
C SER A 558 14.11 2.02 -29.53
N GLY A 559 14.90 2.00 -28.47
CA GLY A 559 15.39 3.21 -27.83
C GLY A 559 15.83 2.99 -26.39
N GLU A 560 15.93 4.09 -25.65
CA GLU A 560 16.25 4.11 -24.23
C GLU A 560 14.96 3.96 -23.41
N TYR A 561 14.95 2.95 -22.55
CA TYR A 561 13.91 2.69 -21.58
C TYR A 561 14.35 3.21 -20.21
N ARG A 562 13.40 3.73 -19.43
CA ARG A 562 13.62 4.12 -18.03
C ARG A 562 12.95 3.09 -17.13
N LEU A 563 13.70 2.47 -16.23
CA LEU A 563 13.21 1.56 -15.21
C LEU A 563 13.13 2.31 -13.89
N VAL A 564 11.93 2.41 -13.33
CA VAL A 564 11.72 2.95 -11.98
C VAL A 564 11.50 1.78 -11.04
N LEU A 565 12.30 1.71 -9.98
CA LEU A 565 12.16 0.74 -8.90
C LEU A 565 12.04 1.48 -7.58
N GLY A 566 11.23 1.01 -6.65
CA GLY A 566 11.12 1.63 -5.33
C GLY A 566 10.35 0.77 -4.33
N THR A 567 10.42 1.18 -3.07
CA THR A 567 9.65 0.58 -1.98
C THR A 567 8.50 1.50 -1.59
N GLU A 568 7.58 1.02 -0.74
CA GLU A 568 6.54 1.87 -0.15
C GLU A 568 7.12 2.87 0.88
N THR A 569 8.27 2.52 1.45
CA THR A 569 9.00 3.31 2.44
C THR A 569 9.84 4.41 1.80
N TRP A 570 9.90 5.57 2.44
CA TRP A 570 10.60 6.77 1.94
C TRP A 570 12.03 6.81 2.48
N ARG A 571 12.84 5.80 2.18
CA ARG A 571 14.22 5.69 2.66
C ARG A 571 15.12 4.91 1.68
N PRO A 572 16.45 5.15 1.70
CA PRO A 572 17.37 4.45 0.83
C PRO A 572 17.53 2.98 1.20
N PHE A 573 17.71 2.13 0.20
CA PHE A 573 18.07 0.72 0.33
C PHE A 573 19.01 0.30 -0.79
N ASP A 574 19.93 -0.61 -0.49
CA ASP A 574 20.75 -1.25 -1.51
C ASP A 574 19.92 -2.26 -2.31
N ILE A 575 20.00 -2.16 -3.63
CA ILE A 575 19.38 -3.08 -4.59
C ILE A 575 20.40 -3.65 -5.57
N GLU A 576 20.08 -4.82 -6.09
CA GLU A 576 20.72 -5.42 -7.26
C GLU A 576 19.70 -5.58 -8.37
N VAL A 577 20.06 -5.19 -9.59
CA VAL A 577 19.20 -5.19 -10.77
C VAL A 577 19.92 -5.82 -11.95
N THR A 578 19.23 -6.69 -12.70
CA THR A 578 19.72 -7.30 -13.92
C THR A 578 18.65 -7.22 -15.02
N VAL A 579 19.01 -6.74 -16.20
CA VAL A 579 18.19 -6.87 -17.41
C VAL A 579 18.76 -8.00 -18.24
N SER A 580 17.97 -9.01 -18.59
CA SER A 580 18.44 -10.17 -19.35
C SER A 580 17.60 -10.40 -20.61
N ASP A 581 18.26 -10.80 -21.69
CA ASP A 581 17.57 -11.30 -22.89
C ASP A 581 16.87 -12.62 -22.58
N VAL A 582 15.62 -12.73 -23.05
CA VAL A 582 14.89 -14.00 -23.11
C VAL A 582 15.17 -14.63 -24.47
N THR A 583 16.04 -15.62 -24.47
CA THR A 583 16.30 -16.40 -25.69
C THR A 583 15.18 -17.41 -25.90
N GLU A 584 14.54 -17.36 -27.07
CA GLU A 584 13.55 -18.34 -27.49
C GLU A 584 14.11 -19.28 -28.57
N GLU A 585 14.18 -20.58 -28.26
CA GLU A 585 14.55 -21.62 -29.22
C GLU A 585 13.34 -22.49 -29.59
N SER A 586 13.27 -23.01 -30.81
CA SER A 586 12.19 -23.94 -31.21
C SER A 586 12.64 -25.38 -31.05
N ILE A 587 11.84 -26.20 -30.38
CA ILE A 587 12.07 -27.65 -30.22
C ILE A 587 10.90 -28.45 -30.80
N SER A 588 11.19 -29.69 -31.16
CA SER A 588 10.17 -30.68 -31.56
C SER A 588 9.81 -31.60 -30.39
N VAL A 589 8.64 -32.22 -30.47
CA VAL A 589 8.30 -33.34 -29.56
C VAL A 589 9.34 -34.45 -29.72
N ASP A 590 9.74 -35.05 -28.60
CA ASP A 590 10.79 -36.06 -28.45
C ASP A 590 12.23 -35.56 -28.77
N GLU A 591 12.43 -34.26 -28.94
CA GLU A 591 13.75 -33.65 -29.07
C GLU A 591 14.34 -33.35 -27.68
N THR A 592 15.48 -33.97 -27.36
CA THR A 592 16.27 -33.59 -26.18
C THR A 592 17.21 -32.45 -26.53
N VAL A 593 17.04 -31.32 -25.84
CA VAL A 593 17.95 -30.18 -25.91
C VAL A 593 18.82 -30.07 -24.67
N SER A 594 19.95 -29.38 -24.79
CA SER A 594 20.83 -29.04 -23.68
C SER A 594 21.01 -27.53 -23.65
N GLY A 595 20.87 -26.94 -22.46
CA GLY A 595 21.03 -25.51 -22.22
C GLY A 595 21.90 -25.24 -21.00
N GLU A 596 22.16 -23.97 -20.73
CA GLU A 596 22.91 -23.52 -19.56
C GLU A 596 22.35 -22.18 -19.08
N ILE A 597 22.08 -22.09 -17.77
CA ILE A 597 21.84 -20.83 -17.08
C ILE A 597 23.20 -20.31 -16.61
N THR A 598 23.63 -19.19 -17.17
CA THR A 598 24.97 -18.62 -17.01
C THR A 598 25.01 -17.43 -16.06
N ALA A 599 23.86 -16.80 -15.80
CA ALA A 599 23.70 -15.66 -14.92
C ALA A 599 22.42 -15.78 -14.09
N ALA A 600 22.39 -15.08 -12.95
CA ALA A 600 21.19 -14.96 -12.12
C ALA A 600 20.09 -14.21 -12.90
N GLY A 601 18.84 -14.62 -12.74
CA GLY A 601 17.69 -14.02 -13.44
C GLY A 601 17.65 -14.29 -14.95
N GLN A 602 18.55 -15.12 -15.49
CA GLN A 602 18.50 -15.49 -16.90
C GLN A 602 17.29 -16.41 -17.16
N ILE A 603 16.49 -16.06 -18.16
CA ILE A 603 15.35 -16.85 -18.61
C ILE A 603 15.63 -17.41 -20.01
N VAL A 604 15.39 -18.70 -20.18
CA VAL A 604 15.44 -19.38 -21.49
C VAL A 604 14.06 -19.97 -21.77
N GLU A 605 13.49 -19.68 -22.94
CA GLU A 605 12.21 -20.25 -23.38
C GLU A 605 12.42 -21.21 -24.57
N TYR A 606 11.75 -22.35 -24.51
CA TYR A 606 11.67 -23.30 -25.62
C TYR A 606 10.25 -23.35 -26.16
N SER A 607 10.06 -22.90 -27.40
CA SER A 607 8.78 -22.96 -28.10
C SER A 607 8.55 -24.33 -28.74
N ILE A 608 7.35 -24.88 -28.57
CA ILE A 608 6.96 -26.19 -29.09
C ILE A 608 5.50 -26.17 -29.55
N GLU A 609 5.23 -26.73 -30.73
CA GLU A 609 3.86 -26.90 -31.23
C GLU A 609 3.27 -28.19 -30.67
N LEU A 610 2.18 -28.08 -29.90
CA LEU A 610 1.51 -29.20 -29.27
C LEU A 610 0.06 -29.34 -29.77
N GLU A 611 -0.44 -30.58 -29.82
CA GLU A 611 -1.84 -30.83 -30.10
C GLU A 611 -2.69 -30.61 -28.84
N GLY A 612 -3.92 -30.11 -28.99
CA GLY A 612 -4.84 -29.87 -27.88
C GLY A 612 -5.47 -31.15 -27.32
N GLY A 613 -5.76 -31.15 -26.03
CA GLY A 613 -6.38 -32.27 -25.31
C GLY A 613 -5.49 -33.51 -25.16
N ARG A 614 -4.17 -33.36 -25.30
CA ARG A 614 -3.21 -34.46 -25.19
C ARG A 614 -2.34 -34.34 -23.95
N PRO A 615 -1.96 -35.46 -23.30
CA PRO A 615 -0.96 -35.44 -22.26
C PRO A 615 0.45 -35.34 -22.88
N TYR A 616 1.29 -34.52 -22.28
CA TYR A 616 2.71 -34.40 -22.57
C TYR A 616 3.51 -34.55 -21.29
N GLU A 617 4.77 -34.96 -21.43
CA GLU A 617 5.72 -35.16 -20.34
C GLU A 617 6.96 -34.29 -20.55
N ILE A 618 7.41 -33.61 -19.51
CA ILE A 618 8.63 -32.82 -19.47
C ILE A 618 9.66 -33.57 -18.65
N ASP A 619 10.71 -34.06 -19.30
CA ASP A 619 11.88 -34.60 -18.63
C ASP A 619 12.95 -33.50 -18.53
N PHE A 620 13.20 -33.04 -17.30
CA PHE A 620 14.19 -32.02 -16.99
C PHE A 620 15.28 -32.57 -16.08
N SER A 621 16.54 -32.36 -16.46
CA SER A 621 17.71 -32.66 -15.63
C SER A 621 18.57 -31.42 -15.49
N GLY A 622 18.71 -30.89 -14.28
CA GLY A 622 19.50 -29.68 -14.01
C GLY A 622 19.78 -29.47 -12.52
N PRO A 623 20.46 -28.36 -12.17
CA PRO A 623 20.64 -27.92 -10.78
C PRO A 623 19.32 -27.78 -10.02
N ALA A 624 19.35 -28.02 -8.71
CA ALA A 624 18.23 -27.66 -7.84
C ALA A 624 18.17 -26.13 -7.69
N GLY A 625 16.98 -25.53 -7.76
CA GLY A 625 16.80 -24.07 -7.77
C GLY A 625 16.61 -23.46 -9.17
N ILE A 626 16.42 -24.29 -10.20
CA ILE A 626 15.91 -23.84 -11.51
C ILE A 626 14.43 -24.23 -11.60
N ASP A 627 13.58 -23.22 -11.74
CA ASP A 627 12.15 -23.36 -11.93
C ASP A 627 11.81 -23.59 -13.41
N ARG A 628 10.73 -24.34 -13.61
CA ARG A 628 10.20 -24.64 -14.93
C ARG A 628 8.70 -24.40 -14.96
N SER A 629 8.26 -23.71 -15.99
CA SER A 629 6.84 -23.47 -16.23
C SER A 629 6.47 -23.70 -17.68
N VAL A 630 5.25 -24.20 -17.90
CA VAL A 630 4.68 -24.33 -19.24
C VAL A 630 3.67 -23.23 -19.42
N ILE A 631 3.83 -22.49 -20.50
CA ILE A 631 2.97 -21.37 -20.88
C ILE A 631 2.22 -21.78 -22.14
N ASP A 632 0.91 -21.60 -22.11
CA ASP A 632 0.05 -21.92 -23.23
C ASP A 632 0.06 -20.85 -24.34
N PRO A 633 -0.65 -21.08 -25.46
CA PRO A 633 -0.71 -20.12 -26.55
C PRO A 633 -1.35 -18.77 -26.18
N ASP A 634 -2.19 -18.74 -25.15
CA ASP A 634 -2.87 -17.53 -24.66
C ASP A 634 -1.99 -16.75 -23.66
N GLY A 635 -0.91 -17.37 -23.16
CA GLY A 635 0.06 -16.75 -22.25
C GLY A 635 -0.10 -17.19 -20.80
N ASP A 636 -1.03 -18.10 -20.51
CA ASP A 636 -1.30 -18.57 -19.16
C ASP A 636 -0.37 -19.73 -18.78
N SER A 637 0.05 -19.76 -17.50
CA SER A 637 0.83 -20.88 -16.97
C SER A 637 -0.07 -22.09 -16.70
N VAL A 638 0.20 -23.20 -17.38
CA VAL A 638 -0.61 -24.44 -17.30
C VAL A 638 0.09 -25.56 -16.52
N ALA A 639 1.38 -25.41 -16.23
CA ALA A 639 2.14 -26.28 -15.34
C ALA A 639 3.27 -25.50 -14.68
N LEU A 640 3.50 -25.76 -13.40
CA LEU A 640 4.56 -25.20 -12.58
C LEU A 640 5.24 -26.33 -11.83
N ALA A 641 6.56 -26.31 -11.79
CA ALA A 641 7.30 -27.27 -11.01
C ALA A 641 8.53 -26.70 -10.34
N THR A 642 8.61 -27.02 -9.06
CA THR A 642 9.61 -26.49 -8.13
C THR A 642 10.59 -27.58 -7.74
N ALA A 643 11.86 -27.32 -8.04
CA ALA A 643 13.08 -27.77 -7.36
C ALA A 643 13.48 -29.26 -7.26
N GLU A 644 12.60 -30.25 -7.46
CA GLU A 644 13.02 -31.67 -7.46
C GLU A 644 13.00 -32.24 -8.88
N GLY A 645 14.15 -32.76 -9.36
CA GLY A 645 14.27 -33.31 -10.72
C GLY A 645 13.36 -34.53 -10.93
N GLY A 646 12.92 -34.74 -12.16
CA GLY A 646 11.98 -35.80 -12.52
C GLY A 646 11.20 -35.44 -13.78
N ALA A 647 10.40 -36.40 -14.25
CA ALA A 647 9.54 -36.21 -15.40
C ALA A 647 8.12 -35.81 -14.96
N GLU A 648 7.56 -34.81 -15.62
CA GLU A 648 6.31 -34.15 -15.21
C GLU A 648 5.29 -34.12 -16.31
N THR A 649 4.04 -34.41 -15.98
CA THR A 649 2.97 -34.49 -16.98
C THR A 649 2.03 -33.31 -16.91
N PHE A 650 1.65 -32.80 -18.07
CA PHE A 650 0.61 -31.79 -18.22
C PHE A 650 -0.30 -32.13 -19.39
N THR A 651 -1.53 -31.62 -19.39
CA THR A 651 -2.48 -31.82 -20.50
C THR A 651 -2.73 -30.50 -21.18
N THR A 652 -2.61 -30.47 -22.50
CA THR A 652 -2.89 -29.28 -23.30
C THR A 652 -4.38 -29.01 -23.36
N GLY A 653 -4.76 -27.74 -23.31
CA GLY A 653 -6.12 -27.29 -23.59
C GLY A 653 -6.37 -27.27 -25.10
N ASP A 654 -5.99 -26.16 -25.73
CA ASP A 654 -6.05 -25.99 -27.19
C ASP A 654 -4.74 -26.38 -27.89
N ALA A 655 -4.84 -26.70 -29.18
CA ALA A 655 -3.64 -26.92 -29.99
C ALA A 655 -2.96 -25.58 -30.30
N GLY A 656 -1.63 -25.55 -30.26
CA GLY A 656 -0.88 -24.35 -30.63
C GLY A 656 0.55 -24.34 -30.11
N ARG A 657 1.11 -23.13 -30.11
CA ARG A 657 2.48 -22.85 -29.69
C ARG A 657 2.57 -22.69 -28.18
N TYR A 658 3.07 -23.70 -27.51
CA TYR A 658 3.41 -23.65 -26.10
C TYR A 658 4.86 -23.18 -25.91
N ARG A 659 5.18 -22.65 -24.72
CA ARG A 659 6.54 -22.29 -24.32
C ARG A 659 6.89 -22.98 -23.01
N VAL A 660 8.03 -23.67 -22.98
CA VAL A 660 8.64 -24.17 -21.74
C VAL A 660 9.65 -23.14 -21.28
N ARG A 661 9.34 -22.44 -20.19
CA ARG A 661 10.22 -21.45 -19.57
C ARG A 661 11.07 -22.13 -18.52
N ILE A 662 12.38 -21.93 -18.64
CA ILE A 662 13.41 -22.33 -17.68
C ILE A 662 13.97 -21.04 -17.08
N ALA A 663 13.83 -20.86 -15.77
CA ALA A 663 14.30 -19.69 -15.04
C ALA A 663 15.01 -20.15 -13.76
N ASP A 664 16.02 -19.41 -13.29
CA ASP A 664 16.45 -19.65 -11.92
C ASP A 664 15.33 -19.20 -10.97
N SER A 665 15.12 -19.90 -9.87
CA SER A 665 14.09 -19.57 -8.87
C SER A 665 14.50 -18.34 -8.05
N PHE A 666 15.13 -17.36 -8.69
CA PHE A 666 15.68 -16.15 -8.10
C PHE A 666 16.76 -16.42 -7.02
N ALA A 667 17.32 -17.63 -7.00
CA ALA A 667 18.35 -18.06 -6.05
C ALA A 667 19.79 -17.85 -6.57
N GLY A 668 19.96 -17.24 -7.76
CA GLY A 668 21.26 -17.10 -8.43
C GLY A 668 21.86 -18.44 -8.88
N THR A 669 21.00 -19.41 -9.20
CA THR A 669 21.44 -20.77 -9.52
C THR A 669 21.87 -20.86 -10.98
N THR A 670 23.17 -21.01 -11.21
CA THR A 670 23.74 -21.25 -12.54
C THR A 670 24.02 -22.75 -12.77
N GLY A 671 23.89 -23.20 -14.01
CA GLY A 671 24.35 -24.53 -14.42
C GLY A 671 23.72 -25.06 -15.69
N SER A 672 24.29 -26.15 -16.20
CA SER A 672 23.81 -26.85 -17.39
C SER A 672 22.58 -27.70 -17.11
N PHE A 673 21.64 -27.74 -18.05
CA PHE A 673 20.46 -28.59 -17.98
C PHE A 673 20.19 -29.33 -19.30
N THR A 674 19.35 -30.36 -19.23
CA THR A 674 18.73 -31.00 -20.39
C THR A 674 17.21 -30.96 -20.26
N LEU A 675 16.53 -30.77 -21.38
CA LEU A 675 15.08 -30.71 -21.48
C LEU A 675 14.60 -31.61 -22.62
N THR A 676 13.59 -32.43 -22.38
CA THR A 676 12.85 -33.16 -23.41
C THR A 676 11.36 -33.00 -23.16
N VAL A 677 10.58 -32.72 -24.20
CA VAL A 677 9.12 -32.77 -24.14
C VAL A 677 8.64 -33.91 -25.02
N SER A 678 8.04 -34.94 -24.43
CA SER A 678 7.54 -36.13 -25.14
C SER A 678 6.03 -36.23 -25.06
N GLU A 679 5.40 -36.91 -26.03
CA GLU A 679 3.99 -37.31 -25.86
C GLU A 679 3.89 -38.22 -24.64
N GLY A 680 3.03 -37.88 -23.68
CA GLY A 680 2.75 -38.73 -22.55
C GLY A 680 2.07 -40.01 -23.02
N ALA A 681 2.45 -41.16 -22.46
CA ALA A 681 1.82 -42.44 -22.83
C ALA A 681 0.29 -42.38 -22.60
N VAL A 682 -0.49 -42.45 -23.69
CA VAL A 682 -1.95 -42.55 -23.63
C VAL A 682 -2.33 -44.01 -23.38
N PHE A 683 -2.38 -44.44 -22.12
CA PHE A 683 -2.88 -45.78 -21.81
C PHE A 683 -4.39 -45.84 -21.96
N THR A 684 -4.92 -46.22 -23.12
CA THR A 684 -6.37 -46.34 -23.29
C THR A 684 -6.90 -47.59 -22.58
N LEU A 685 -7.64 -47.41 -21.49
CA LEU A 685 -8.54 -48.43 -20.96
C LEU A 685 -9.58 -48.78 -22.03
N GLY A 686 -10.14 -49.99 -22.01
CA GLY A 686 -11.12 -50.46 -23.00
C GLY A 686 -12.41 -49.62 -23.12
N ASP A 687 -12.58 -48.56 -22.32
CA ASP A 687 -13.63 -47.54 -22.38
C ASP A 687 -13.17 -46.18 -22.95
N GLY A 688 -11.86 -45.96 -23.15
CA GLY A 688 -11.32 -44.76 -23.83
C GLY A 688 -10.45 -43.80 -23.01
N SER A 689 -10.13 -44.04 -21.73
CA SER A 689 -9.34 -43.09 -20.89
C SER A 689 -7.87 -43.48 -20.70
N SER A 690 -6.95 -42.50 -20.55
CA SER A 690 -5.52 -42.62 -20.17
C SER A 690 -5.32 -43.09 -18.71
N ALA A 691 -4.27 -43.88 -18.40
CA ALA A 691 -4.12 -44.67 -17.16
C ALA A 691 -3.53 -43.90 -15.98
N ILE A 692 -4.39 -43.11 -15.37
CA ILE A 692 -4.58 -43.23 -13.93
C ILE A 692 -5.96 -43.85 -13.76
N THR A 693 -6.02 -45.10 -13.34
CA THR A 693 -7.29 -45.74 -13.01
C THR A 693 -7.47 -45.73 -11.51
N ALA A 694 -8.42 -44.92 -11.04
CA ALA A 694 -9.00 -45.09 -9.72
C ALA A 694 -10.14 -46.12 -9.81
N GLY A 695 -10.11 -47.15 -8.96
CA GLY A 695 -11.13 -48.20 -8.88
C GLY A 695 -11.25 -48.75 -7.46
N SER A 696 -12.03 -49.81 -7.29
CA SER A 696 -12.17 -50.53 -6.01
C SER A 696 -12.24 -52.04 -6.21
N VAL A 697 -11.68 -52.79 -5.27
CA VAL A 697 -11.94 -54.22 -5.12
C VAL A 697 -13.15 -54.36 -4.21
N ASP A 698 -14.32 -54.66 -4.79
CA ASP A 698 -15.60 -54.60 -4.06
C ASP A 698 -15.94 -55.89 -3.32
N THR A 699 -15.40 -57.04 -3.75
CA THR A 699 -15.60 -58.31 -3.03
C THR A 699 -14.28 -59.05 -2.77
N PRO A 700 -14.17 -59.78 -1.64
CA PRO A 700 -13.02 -60.63 -1.36
C PRO A 700 -12.82 -61.68 -2.45
N GLY A 701 -11.67 -61.63 -3.14
CA GLY A 701 -11.37 -62.49 -4.29
C GLY A 701 -12.01 -62.04 -5.61
N ASP A 702 -12.65 -60.88 -5.68
CA ASP A 702 -12.87 -60.21 -6.96
C ASP A 702 -11.52 -59.78 -7.54
N GLU A 703 -11.36 -59.98 -8.84
CA GLU A 703 -10.21 -59.51 -9.59
C GLU A 703 -10.70 -58.39 -10.53
N PRO A 704 -10.80 -57.11 -10.11
CA PRO A 704 -10.88 -56.04 -11.08
C PRO A 704 -9.66 -56.13 -12.01
N TYR A 705 -9.95 -56.16 -13.31
CA TYR A 705 -8.93 -56.27 -14.33
C TYR A 705 -8.69 -54.90 -14.95
N VAL A 706 -7.42 -54.58 -15.12
CA VAL A 706 -6.97 -53.55 -16.05
C VAL A 706 -6.47 -54.27 -17.29
N ASP A 707 -7.18 -54.08 -18.40
CA ASP A 707 -6.73 -54.56 -19.71
C ASP A 707 -5.70 -53.56 -20.25
N LEU A 708 -4.45 -53.99 -20.34
CA LEU A 708 -3.35 -53.18 -20.85
C LEU A 708 -2.93 -53.70 -22.22
N THR A 709 -3.20 -52.91 -23.25
CA THR A 709 -2.64 -53.20 -24.57
C THR A 709 -1.22 -52.65 -24.62
N VAL A 710 -0.24 -53.54 -24.50
CA VAL A 710 1.18 -53.18 -24.60
C VAL A 710 1.65 -53.50 -26.01
N THR A 711 2.15 -52.48 -26.72
CA THR A 711 2.67 -52.61 -28.09
C THR A 711 4.16 -52.30 -28.09
N GLY A 712 5.00 -53.33 -28.08
CA GLY A 712 6.47 -53.17 -28.09
C GLY A 712 7.15 -53.88 -26.93
N GLY A 713 8.36 -54.40 -27.17
CA GLY A 713 9.13 -55.24 -26.24
C GLY A 713 9.81 -54.50 -25.07
N ALA A 714 9.17 -53.47 -24.53
CA ALA A 714 9.68 -52.71 -23.39
C ALA A 714 9.24 -53.29 -22.05
N VAL A 715 9.95 -52.97 -20.97
CA VAL A 715 9.61 -53.44 -19.63
C VAL A 715 8.53 -52.52 -19.07
N VAL A 716 7.39 -53.08 -18.69
CA VAL A 716 6.31 -52.31 -18.05
C VAL A 716 6.46 -52.40 -16.53
N SER A 717 6.43 -51.25 -15.87
CA SER A 717 6.33 -51.13 -14.42
C SER A 717 4.92 -50.71 -14.05
N ILE A 718 4.35 -51.37 -13.05
CA ILE A 718 3.00 -51.10 -12.54
C ILE A 718 3.12 -50.88 -11.05
N THR A 719 2.47 -49.83 -10.59
CA THR A 719 2.33 -49.51 -9.17
C THR A 719 0.86 -49.44 -8.85
N ALA A 720 0.43 -50.19 -7.85
CA ALA A 720 -0.91 -50.10 -7.29
C ALA A 720 -0.83 -49.54 -5.87
N THR A 721 -1.55 -48.45 -5.62
CA THR A 721 -1.58 -47.77 -4.31
C THR A 721 -3.00 -47.75 -3.75
N THR A 722 -3.12 -47.67 -2.43
CA THR A 722 -4.40 -47.52 -1.74
C THR A 722 -4.33 -46.44 -0.69
N THR A 723 -5.46 -45.77 -0.47
CA THR A 723 -5.65 -44.87 0.68
C THR A 723 -6.18 -45.61 1.91
N ASP A 724 -6.55 -46.89 1.80
CA ASP A 724 -7.01 -47.71 2.93
C ASP A 724 -5.83 -48.49 3.55
N PRO A 725 -5.40 -48.14 4.78
CA PRO A 725 -4.24 -48.78 5.42
C PRO A 725 -4.49 -50.25 5.81
N THR A 726 -5.72 -50.74 5.66
CA THR A 726 -6.09 -52.14 5.96
C THR A 726 -6.21 -53.01 4.71
N PHE A 727 -6.23 -52.38 3.53
CA PHE A 727 -6.35 -53.08 2.26
C PHE A 727 -4.98 -53.56 1.78
N ASP A 728 -4.87 -54.84 1.45
CA ASP A 728 -3.62 -55.50 1.08
C ASP A 728 -3.65 -55.84 -0.41
N ILE A 729 -2.88 -55.09 -1.21
CA ILE A 729 -2.99 -55.15 -2.67
C ILE A 729 -2.12 -56.27 -3.22
N VAL A 730 -2.68 -57.04 -4.15
CA VAL A 730 -1.96 -58.06 -4.93
C VAL A 730 -2.07 -57.75 -6.41
N ILE A 731 -0.95 -57.76 -7.11
CA ILE A 731 -0.91 -57.67 -8.58
C ILE A 731 -0.72 -59.07 -9.18
N VAL A 732 -1.63 -59.47 -10.06
CA VAL A 732 -1.60 -60.77 -10.74
C VAL A 732 -1.50 -60.60 -12.26
N ILE A 733 -0.45 -61.18 -12.84
CA ILE A 733 -0.22 -61.20 -14.28
C ILE A 733 -0.68 -62.55 -14.84
N ARG A 734 -1.59 -62.51 -15.81
CA ARG A 734 -2.15 -63.71 -16.45
C ARG A 734 -1.72 -63.85 -17.92
N ASP A 735 -1.60 -65.08 -18.38
CA ASP A 735 -1.32 -65.39 -19.78
C ASP A 735 -2.51 -64.96 -20.64
N PRO A 736 -2.32 -64.12 -21.68
CA PRO A 736 -3.43 -63.59 -22.45
C PRO A 736 -4.12 -64.66 -23.34
N ALA A 737 -3.46 -65.78 -23.64
CA ALA A 737 -4.02 -66.87 -24.43
C ALA A 737 -4.72 -67.93 -23.58
N THR A 738 -4.22 -68.24 -22.38
CA THR A 738 -4.78 -69.30 -21.52
C THR A 738 -5.49 -68.81 -20.26
N ASN A 739 -5.30 -67.54 -19.89
CA ASN A 739 -5.74 -66.91 -18.64
C ASN A 739 -5.14 -67.54 -17.36
N ASP A 740 -4.10 -68.36 -17.51
CA ASP A 740 -3.39 -68.94 -16.38
C ASP A 740 -2.56 -67.86 -15.67
N GLU A 741 -2.50 -67.92 -14.34
CA GLU A 741 -1.64 -67.03 -13.56
C GLU A 741 -0.17 -67.34 -13.87
N ILE A 742 0.54 -66.37 -14.45
CA ILE A 742 1.97 -66.46 -14.74
C ILE A 742 2.76 -66.02 -13.53
N ARG A 743 2.34 -64.91 -12.90
CA ARG A 743 3.06 -64.29 -11.80
C ARG A 743 2.14 -63.51 -10.89
N ARG A 744 2.52 -63.44 -9.63
CA ARG A 744 1.84 -62.72 -8.56
C ARG A 744 2.86 -61.92 -7.75
N PHE A 745 2.49 -60.70 -7.39
CA PHE A 745 3.26 -59.77 -6.57
C PHE A 745 2.42 -59.37 -5.36
N ASP A 746 2.99 -59.58 -4.17
CA ASP A 746 2.38 -59.42 -2.85
C ASP A 746 3.52 -59.28 -1.83
N GLU A 747 4.25 -58.17 -1.89
CA GLU A 747 5.50 -57.95 -1.15
C GLU A 747 5.35 -56.95 0.00
N THR A 748 4.41 -56.00 -0.09
CA THR A 748 4.38 -54.83 0.80
C THR A 748 3.37 -54.91 1.96
N GLY A 749 2.37 -55.78 1.88
CA GLY A 749 1.36 -55.97 2.93
C GLY A 749 0.32 -54.85 3.02
N PRO A 750 -0.58 -54.89 4.03
CA PRO A 750 -1.71 -53.96 4.14
C PRO A 750 -1.31 -52.47 4.16
N GLY A 751 -1.97 -51.66 3.33
CA GLY A 751 -1.70 -50.23 3.15
C GLY A 751 -0.42 -49.91 2.36
N GLY A 752 0.34 -50.92 1.97
CA GLY A 752 1.53 -50.79 1.15
C GLY A 752 1.20 -50.61 -0.34
N ALA A 753 2.11 -49.95 -1.06
CA ALA A 753 2.05 -49.87 -2.52
C ALA A 753 2.67 -51.14 -3.12
N GLU A 754 1.92 -51.85 -3.95
CA GLU A 754 2.41 -53.07 -4.59
C GLU A 754 2.97 -52.77 -5.98
N GLY A 755 4.11 -53.35 -6.31
CA GLY A 755 4.85 -53.08 -7.53
C GLY A 755 5.06 -54.34 -8.37
N ALA A 756 4.74 -54.27 -9.66
CA ALA A 756 5.02 -55.34 -10.61
C ALA A 756 5.89 -54.84 -11.76
N ARG A 757 6.88 -55.64 -12.15
CA ARG A 757 7.67 -55.43 -13.37
C ARG A 757 7.64 -56.66 -14.24
N PHE A 758 7.31 -56.47 -15.51
CA PHE A 758 7.33 -57.57 -16.48
C PHE A 758 7.65 -57.08 -17.89
N SER A 759 8.19 -57.97 -18.70
CA SER A 759 8.50 -57.75 -20.11
C SER A 759 7.52 -58.58 -20.93
N PRO A 760 6.49 -57.98 -21.55
CA PRO A 760 5.57 -58.68 -22.42
C PRO A 760 6.22 -59.09 -23.73
N ASP A 761 5.81 -60.23 -24.28
CA ASP A 761 6.09 -60.58 -25.67
C ASP A 761 5.26 -59.68 -26.61
N ASP A 762 5.85 -59.30 -27.74
CA ASP A 762 5.68 -58.05 -28.47
C ASP A 762 4.42 -57.91 -29.35
N THR A 763 3.34 -58.66 -29.10
CA THR A 763 2.12 -58.58 -29.95
C THR A 763 0.77 -58.90 -29.25
N LEU A 764 0.71 -58.99 -27.93
CA LEU A 764 -0.51 -59.42 -27.20
C LEU A 764 -1.04 -58.34 -26.25
N THR A 765 -2.37 -58.24 -26.12
CA THR A 765 -3.01 -57.48 -25.04
C THR A 765 -2.90 -58.29 -23.75
N TRP A 766 -2.30 -57.72 -22.71
CA TRP A 766 -2.10 -58.38 -21.43
C TRP A 766 -3.18 -57.94 -20.43
N ARG A 767 -3.74 -58.91 -19.70
CA ARG A 767 -4.74 -58.66 -18.66
C ARG A 767 -4.08 -58.72 -17.29
N ILE A 768 -4.20 -57.65 -16.52
CA ILE A 768 -3.59 -57.53 -15.20
C ILE A 768 -4.70 -57.43 -14.18
N GLY A 769 -4.74 -58.41 -13.28
CA GLY A 769 -5.71 -58.44 -12.19
C GLY A 769 -5.14 -57.74 -10.97
N ILE A 770 -5.93 -56.86 -10.37
CA ILE A 770 -5.68 -56.32 -9.03
C ILE A 770 -6.61 -57.05 -8.08
N GLN A 771 -6.09 -57.50 -6.94
CA GLN A 771 -6.85 -58.26 -5.95
C GLN A 771 -6.55 -57.77 -4.53
N GLY A 772 -7.47 -58.06 -3.61
CA GLY A 772 -7.16 -58.01 -2.18
C GLY A 772 -6.58 -59.33 -1.69
N ALA A 773 -5.40 -59.30 -1.05
CA ALA A 773 -4.92 -60.43 -0.28
C ALA A 773 -5.82 -60.65 0.94
N ASN A 774 -5.86 -61.90 1.42
CA ASN A 774 -6.47 -62.26 2.71
C ASN A 774 -7.94 -61.81 2.87
N ASP A 775 -8.71 -61.84 1.77
CA ASP A 775 -10.11 -61.43 1.73
C ASP A 775 -10.37 -59.93 2.04
N THR A 776 -9.38 -59.07 1.80
CA THR A 776 -9.53 -57.61 1.95
C THR A 776 -10.15 -56.97 0.70
N THR A 777 -10.76 -55.79 0.88
CA THR A 777 -11.44 -55.00 -0.16
C THR A 777 -11.15 -53.53 0.08
N GLY A 778 -10.97 -52.72 -0.95
CA GLY A 778 -10.64 -51.32 -0.77
C GLY A 778 -10.45 -50.55 -2.08
N PRO A 779 -10.33 -49.22 -2.00
CA PRO A 779 -10.00 -48.38 -3.14
C PRO A 779 -8.57 -48.64 -3.60
N VAL A 780 -8.34 -48.55 -4.91
CA VAL A 780 -7.01 -48.70 -5.51
C VAL A 780 -6.82 -47.70 -6.63
N THR A 781 -5.63 -47.12 -6.69
CA THR A 781 -5.15 -46.35 -7.83
C THR A 781 -4.06 -47.17 -8.50
N VAL A 782 -4.20 -47.39 -9.81
CA VAL A 782 -3.21 -48.11 -10.61
C VAL A 782 -2.54 -47.16 -11.58
N GLU A 783 -1.22 -47.14 -11.52
CA GLU A 783 -0.33 -46.43 -12.43
C GLU A 783 0.51 -47.45 -13.18
N ALA A 784 0.60 -47.29 -14.49
CA ALA A 784 1.47 -48.10 -15.32
C ALA A 784 2.36 -47.18 -16.14
N PHE A 785 3.63 -47.55 -16.32
CA PHE A 785 4.59 -46.81 -17.11
C PHE A 785 5.56 -47.75 -17.81
N GLU A 786 6.01 -47.35 -19.00
CA GLU A 786 7.09 -48.02 -19.71
C GLU A 786 8.43 -47.63 -19.08
N GLN A 787 9.31 -48.59 -18.86
CA GLN A 787 10.70 -48.32 -18.50
C GLN A 787 11.59 -48.45 -19.74
N PRO A 788 12.58 -47.55 -19.91
CA PRO A 788 13.49 -47.54 -21.06
C PRO A 788 14.38 -48.79 -21.18
#